data_AF-A0A3D0DK82-F1
#
_entry.id   AF-A0A3D0DK82-F1
#
_cell.length_a   1.000
_cell.length_b   1.000
_cell.length_c   1.000
_cell.angle_alpha   90.00
_cell.angle_beta   90.00
_cell.angle_gamma   90.00
#
_symmetry.space_group_name_H-M   'P 1'
#
loop_
_entity.id
_entity.type
_entity.pdbx_description
1 polymer ?
#
loop_
_entity_poly.entity_id
_entity_poly.type
_entity_poly.pdbx_seq_one_letter_code
_entity_poly.pdbx_strand_id
1 'polypeptide(L)'
;MPPKNNFKADKAHPFIEYENITQKVLNKETNQEEERIVGFRPVLQGLTEDILNTGDLATLVAFWEANQDKMSENEKQYMQARIESATEIDHLKNKALEDISEGRQPSGPEPKNENGMIGFPDLKSPGIQSSSNGCWSVAYSILLKSRGVDLSQESIRGWRPDQSKNTMSSKELLDTASVRNSAIHRMNVDGVNTISQNGDLLTQVLPNTSMKTIMVDPLTEGDILVDGNIPTNPDDIKAIDDFYKEQSKILLKNSVIQAIQVDHSPVAITKNGHYMTITGISQDGEYIRCEDSVQANAEDRTRIIKIDEVIEDAFTERTLSDGTIVPPGGFEITWLHDLKVPEYDKRNEQQLDIMEEERNLVVPDQNGNIDVNVPFNHVTAANYGSPAQGQLEGKGVNFPVSVQLSELSKKMNGREVTSTIYGSKYDMGHYESYYPKKVYFGKDPALKIAQIANSQMNMDETQKNLQNAGILGNKGKDEPKADNTTKVYDGDTTQNLMNSELLRQMQEQQKQQEQQRLQEQQKLQEQQRQQAKQQLQEQQSQQNMQSQQNMQNQQNMQQNQQNMQNQQNLQQSQWDMQMQQNQQPMDEGEMYINQRWEQLSNVNLNAGERKSRLAEILAISEMGARQRVKGIKNPVYDTNEYLALTNRILNDEAFNRLVDNGNDINIIRVSDTKKLVSGLARTVKEIKNEKRYDISDRQKLVQKRCKFIAGKMEATKKSKNDSDFEEVIDAVMDIADGVSKSPEEIKESVDIVKQYLSEKMPERNRSLSNERWGQCMMFLKETMPRSDFEEYCRSINIKRGVENKISSSKYISPEMFGYKKEPVRCIIAETKHRILSQRGTERDYASLIALRNRYDNVGFLDGDRTLENDNNRKSYVRETERILKSDEFKRFMKEIPEEQRQALLEGTCDGLLNYQNMLQPISRTNTMQQSQPQNRQSRPSAPRISS
;
A
#
# COMPACT_ATOMS: atom_id res chain seq x y z
N MET A 1 -49.56 22.64 2.85
CA MET A 1 -49.15 22.06 4.15
C MET A 1 -48.72 20.63 3.89
N PRO A 2 -47.44 20.28 4.09
CA PRO A 2 -47.03 18.88 4.05
C PRO A 2 -47.59 18.14 5.28
N PRO A 3 -47.79 16.81 5.20
CA PRO A 3 -48.37 16.05 6.30
C PRO A 3 -47.42 16.07 7.50
N LYS A 4 -47.95 16.47 8.65
CA LYS A 4 -47.29 16.31 9.96
C LYS A 4 -47.26 14.82 10.30
N ASN A 5 -46.20 14.13 9.87
CA ASN A 5 -45.83 12.87 10.51
C ASN A 5 -45.32 13.21 11.92
N ASN A 6 -46.21 13.05 12.90
CA ASN A 6 -45.86 12.99 14.31
C ASN A 6 -45.00 11.74 14.54
N PHE A 7 -43.69 11.82 14.26
CA PHE A 7 -42.73 10.98 14.96
C PHE A 7 -42.75 11.42 16.41
N LYS A 8 -43.55 10.73 17.22
CA LYS A 8 -43.40 10.79 18.67
C LYS A 8 -41.94 10.42 18.96
N ALA A 9 -41.35 11.11 19.94
CA ALA A 9 -40.05 10.79 20.52
C ALA A 9 -40.10 9.43 21.23
N ASP A 10 -40.32 8.38 20.46
CA ASP A 10 -40.17 7.00 20.90
C ASP A 10 -38.68 6.83 21.20
N LYS A 11 -38.43 6.35 22.42
CA LYS A 11 -37.09 6.13 22.96
C LYS A 11 -36.25 5.41 21.89
N ALA A 12 -35.13 6.03 21.52
CA ALA A 12 -34.11 5.46 20.67
C ALA A 12 -33.82 4.01 21.11
N HIS A 13 -34.36 3.03 20.38
CA HIS A 13 -34.08 1.63 20.65
C HIS A 13 -32.63 1.38 20.22
N PRO A 14 -31.77 0.85 21.11
CA PRO A 14 -30.41 0.50 20.72
C PRO A 14 -30.44 -0.49 19.57
N PHE A 15 -29.43 -0.44 18.69
CA PHE A 15 -29.30 -1.30 17.51
C PHE A 15 -29.40 -2.81 17.85
N ILE A 16 -29.07 -3.18 19.10
CA ILE A 16 -29.32 -4.48 19.73
C ILE A 16 -29.46 -4.25 21.24
N GLU A 17 -30.25 -5.06 21.95
CA GLU A 17 -30.18 -5.13 23.41
C GLU A 17 -28.89 -5.83 23.86
N TYR A 18 -28.20 -5.25 24.85
CA TYR A 18 -26.98 -5.82 25.42
C TYR A 18 -27.21 -6.27 26.86
N GLU A 19 -26.65 -7.42 27.20
CA GLU A 19 -26.47 -7.87 28.59
C GLU A 19 -25.19 -7.25 29.17
N ASN A 20 -25.30 -6.71 30.39
CA ASN A 20 -24.13 -6.25 31.14
C ASN A 20 -23.24 -7.46 31.50
N ILE A 21 -21.99 -7.43 31.08
CA ILE A 21 -20.96 -8.33 31.61
C ILE A 21 -20.46 -7.69 32.89
N THR A 22 -20.71 -8.32 34.04
CA THR A 22 -20.21 -7.86 35.34
C THR A 22 -18.99 -8.67 35.77
N GLN A 23 -18.02 -7.99 36.36
CA GLN A 23 -16.92 -8.61 37.09
C GLN A 23 -16.95 -8.10 38.53
N LYS A 24 -16.72 -9.02 39.48
CA LYS A 24 -16.48 -8.62 40.86
C LYS A 24 -15.10 -8.01 40.96
N VAL A 25 -15.04 -6.73 41.32
CA VAL A 25 -13.81 -5.98 41.52
C VAL A 25 -13.76 -5.56 42.98
N LEU A 26 -12.61 -5.74 43.63
CA LEU A 26 -12.40 -5.28 44.98
C LEU A 26 -12.29 -3.75 44.96
N ASN A 27 -13.26 -3.07 45.57
CA ASN A 27 -13.18 -1.63 45.79
C ASN A 27 -12.07 -1.36 46.82
N LYS A 28 -11.04 -0.60 46.40
CA LYS A 28 -9.84 -0.37 47.21
C LYS A 28 -10.10 0.51 48.45
N GLU A 29 -11.17 1.30 48.45
CA GLU A 29 -11.51 2.22 49.55
C GLU A 29 -12.39 1.53 50.59
N THR A 30 -13.36 0.72 50.14
CA THR A 30 -14.29 0.02 51.04
C THR A 30 -13.81 -1.40 51.39
N ASN A 31 -12.85 -1.93 50.64
CA ASN A 31 -12.34 -3.29 50.73
C ASN A 31 -13.44 -4.36 50.54
N GLN A 32 -14.53 -4.01 49.83
CA GLN A 32 -15.64 -4.90 49.49
C GLN A 32 -15.60 -5.28 48.00
N GLU A 33 -16.07 -6.48 47.67
CA GLU A 33 -16.29 -6.87 46.29
C GLU A 33 -17.54 -6.16 45.76
N GLU A 34 -17.37 -5.34 44.72
CA GLU A 34 -18.46 -4.68 44.02
C GLU A 34 -18.58 -5.25 42.61
N GLU A 35 -19.80 -5.43 42.13
CA GLU A 35 -20.04 -5.80 40.73
C GLU A 35 -19.85 -4.58 39.85
N ARG A 36 -18.77 -4.59 39.07
CA ARG A 36 -18.50 -3.55 38.08
C ARG A 36 -18.87 -4.07 36.71
N ILE A 37 -19.62 -3.26 35.95
CA ILE A 37 -19.87 -3.55 34.54
C ILE A 37 -18.53 -3.43 33.81
N VAL A 38 -18.05 -4.52 33.22
CA VAL A 38 -16.78 -4.59 32.46
C VAL A 38 -16.99 -4.72 30.96
N GLY A 39 -18.24 -4.90 30.52
CA GLY A 39 -18.57 -4.93 29.10
C GLY A 39 -20.06 -5.11 28.85
N PHE A 40 -20.43 -5.13 27.57
CA PHE A 40 -21.79 -5.33 27.09
C PHE A 40 -21.77 -6.44 26.03
N ARG A 41 -22.58 -7.49 26.18
CA ARG A 41 -22.70 -8.56 25.17
C ARG A 41 -24.05 -8.45 24.48
N PRO A 42 -24.11 -8.36 23.14
CA PRO A 42 -25.41 -8.38 22.47
C PRO A 42 -26.09 -9.73 22.72
N VAL A 43 -27.40 -9.74 22.98
CA VAL A 43 -28.17 -10.96 23.25
C VAL A 43 -28.42 -11.71 21.94
N LEU A 44 -27.38 -12.40 21.45
CA LEU A 44 -27.36 -13.16 20.20
C LEU A 44 -26.93 -14.59 20.54
N GLN A 45 -27.87 -15.49 20.80
CA GLN A 45 -27.60 -16.88 21.23
C GLN A 45 -27.52 -17.86 20.03
N GLY A 46 -28.12 -17.50 18.90
CA GLY A 46 -28.25 -18.31 17.69
C GLY A 46 -27.36 -17.88 16.51
N LEU A 47 -26.67 -16.73 16.59
CA LEU A 47 -25.76 -16.28 15.53
C LEU A 47 -24.35 -16.83 15.74
N THR A 48 -23.75 -17.39 14.70
CA THR A 48 -22.36 -17.85 14.75
C THR A 48 -21.38 -16.68 14.64
N GLU A 49 -20.17 -16.88 15.15
CA GLU A 49 -19.09 -15.87 15.04
C GLU A 49 -18.79 -15.51 13.58
N ASP A 50 -18.83 -16.48 12.66
CA ASP A 50 -18.64 -16.24 11.23
C ASP A 50 -19.67 -15.26 10.65
N ILE A 51 -20.94 -15.36 11.07
CA ILE A 51 -22.03 -14.48 10.62
C ILE A 51 -21.91 -13.08 11.22
N LEU A 52 -21.48 -12.99 12.48
CA LEU A 52 -21.21 -11.70 13.12
C LEU A 52 -20.04 -10.95 12.44
N ASN A 53 -19.14 -11.69 11.77
CA ASN A 53 -17.88 -11.18 11.24
C ASN A 53 -17.79 -11.10 9.71
N THR A 54 -18.86 -11.44 8.99
CA THR A 54 -18.86 -11.35 7.53
C THR A 54 -19.69 -10.16 7.06
N GLY A 55 -19.17 -9.39 6.09
CA GLY A 55 -19.93 -8.41 5.31
C GLY A 55 -20.51 -8.97 4.01
N ASP A 56 -20.31 -10.27 3.75
CA ASP A 56 -20.69 -10.91 2.49
C ASP A 56 -22.21 -11.12 2.41
N LEU A 57 -22.86 -10.38 1.51
CA LEU A 57 -24.32 -10.39 1.35
C LEU A 57 -24.86 -11.81 1.08
N ALA A 58 -24.20 -12.59 0.22
CA ALA A 58 -24.64 -13.93 -0.11
C ALA A 58 -24.62 -14.87 1.11
N THR A 59 -23.58 -14.76 1.94
CA THR A 59 -23.44 -15.52 3.18
C THR A 59 -24.52 -15.14 4.20
N LEU A 60 -24.79 -13.84 4.37
CA LEU A 60 -25.82 -13.35 5.29
C LEU A 60 -27.23 -13.82 4.87
N VAL A 61 -27.55 -13.74 3.57
CA VAL A 61 -28.85 -14.16 3.04
C VAL A 61 -29.02 -15.67 3.14
N ALA A 62 -28.00 -16.46 2.78
CA ALA A 62 -28.07 -17.92 2.90
C ALA A 62 -28.27 -18.36 4.36
N PHE A 63 -27.62 -17.68 5.31
CA PHE A 63 -27.80 -17.97 6.73
C PHE A 63 -29.20 -17.60 7.22
N TRP A 64 -29.73 -16.44 6.81
CA TRP A 64 -31.08 -16.01 7.12
C TRP A 64 -32.11 -17.04 6.63
N GLU A 65 -32.07 -17.42 5.35
CA GLU A 65 -33.02 -18.37 4.77
C GLU A 65 -33.00 -19.73 5.49
N ALA A 66 -31.82 -20.19 5.91
CA ALA A 66 -31.66 -21.47 6.59
C ALA A 66 -32.06 -21.46 8.08
N ASN A 67 -32.06 -20.29 8.74
CA ASN A 67 -32.16 -20.21 10.20
C ASN A 67 -33.22 -19.24 10.75
N GLN A 68 -33.87 -18.41 9.92
CA GLN A 68 -34.81 -17.38 10.39
C GLN A 68 -35.89 -17.93 11.33
N ASP A 69 -36.41 -19.14 11.09
CA ASP A 69 -37.45 -19.75 11.94
C ASP A 69 -36.96 -20.12 13.35
N LYS A 70 -35.65 -20.23 13.53
CA LYS A 70 -34.99 -20.57 14.81
C LYS A 70 -34.46 -19.35 15.55
N MET A 71 -34.41 -18.20 14.88
CA MET A 71 -33.92 -16.94 15.46
C MET A 71 -34.98 -16.31 16.37
N SER A 72 -34.51 -15.70 17.45
CA SER A 72 -35.32 -14.77 18.24
C SER A 72 -35.67 -13.51 17.44
N GLU A 73 -36.66 -12.75 17.89
CA GLU A 73 -37.07 -11.52 17.20
C GLU A 73 -35.93 -10.47 17.14
N ASN A 74 -35.13 -10.35 18.21
CA ASN A 74 -33.96 -9.46 18.24
C ASN A 74 -32.89 -9.88 17.22
N GLU A 75 -32.63 -11.19 17.08
CA GLU A 75 -31.70 -11.71 16.09
C GLU A 75 -32.20 -11.52 14.66
N LYS A 76 -33.52 -11.64 14.45
CA LYS A 76 -34.15 -11.33 13.16
C LYS A 76 -33.97 -9.87 12.80
N GLN A 77 -34.28 -8.95 13.71
CA GLN A 77 -34.13 -7.52 13.47
C GLN A 77 -32.66 -7.15 13.19
N TYR A 78 -31.72 -7.71 13.95
CA TYR A 78 -30.30 -7.50 13.71
C TYR A 78 -29.87 -8.02 12.33
N MET A 79 -30.19 -9.28 11.99
CA MET A 79 -29.82 -9.86 10.70
C MET A 79 -30.49 -9.14 9.51
N GLN A 80 -31.73 -8.70 9.66
CA GLN A 80 -32.41 -7.90 8.65
C GLN A 80 -31.66 -6.57 8.42
N ALA A 81 -31.31 -5.86 9.49
CA ALA A 81 -30.54 -4.62 9.38
C ALA A 81 -29.15 -4.83 8.75
N ARG A 82 -28.48 -5.96 9.07
CA ARG A 82 -27.22 -6.38 8.44
C ARG A 82 -27.37 -6.60 6.93
N ILE A 83 -28.42 -7.29 6.51
CA ILE A 83 -28.70 -7.60 5.09
C ILE A 83 -29.08 -6.32 4.33
N GLU A 84 -29.92 -5.48 4.92
CA GLU A 84 -30.31 -4.17 4.36
C GLU A 84 -29.08 -3.29 4.13
N SER A 85 -28.24 -3.15 5.16
CA SER A 85 -26.97 -2.43 5.09
C SER A 85 -26.03 -2.98 4.02
N ALA A 86 -25.78 -4.29 4.00
CA ALA A 86 -24.89 -4.91 3.03
C ALA A 86 -25.40 -4.75 1.58
N THR A 87 -26.71 -4.82 1.39
CA THR A 87 -27.35 -4.60 0.07
C THR A 87 -27.17 -3.16 -0.39
N GLU A 88 -27.43 -2.18 0.48
CA GLU A 88 -27.28 -0.76 0.16
C GLU A 88 -25.82 -0.41 -0.17
N ILE A 89 -24.88 -0.96 0.59
CA ILE A 89 -23.45 -0.68 0.42
C ILE A 89 -22.89 -1.35 -0.83
N ASP A 90 -23.31 -2.57 -1.16
CA ASP A 90 -22.94 -3.19 -2.44
C ASP A 90 -23.48 -2.39 -3.64
N HIS A 91 -24.72 -1.88 -3.53
CA HIS A 91 -25.28 -0.99 -4.54
C HIS A 91 -24.46 0.30 -4.71
N LEU A 92 -24.13 0.98 -3.61
CA LEU A 92 -23.32 2.20 -3.62
C LEU A 92 -21.90 1.95 -4.15
N LYS A 93 -21.28 0.83 -3.77
CA LYS A 93 -19.98 0.40 -4.30
C LYS A 93 -20.02 0.22 -5.81
N ASN A 94 -21.01 -0.50 -6.32
CA ASN A 94 -21.17 -0.71 -7.76
C ASN A 94 -21.39 0.61 -8.51
N LYS A 95 -22.23 1.51 -7.95
CA LYS A 95 -22.43 2.85 -8.49
C LYS A 95 -21.14 3.69 -8.49
N ALA A 96 -20.36 3.65 -7.41
CA ALA A 96 -19.09 4.38 -7.35
C ALA A 96 -18.09 3.87 -8.40
N LEU A 97 -18.03 2.55 -8.62
CA LEU A 97 -17.20 1.96 -9.68
C LEU A 97 -17.71 2.33 -11.08
N GLU A 98 -19.03 2.43 -11.27
CA GLU A 98 -19.67 2.94 -12.49
C GLU A 98 -19.26 4.38 -12.77
N ASP A 99 -19.43 5.27 -11.79
CA ASP A 99 -19.03 6.66 -11.88
C ASP A 99 -17.56 6.80 -12.28
N ILE A 100 -16.66 6.06 -11.62
CA ILE A 100 -15.23 6.08 -11.95
C ILE A 100 -14.97 5.56 -13.38
N SER A 101 -15.67 4.50 -13.81
CA SER A 101 -15.54 3.95 -15.16
C SER A 101 -16.01 4.90 -16.27
N GLU A 102 -16.86 5.87 -15.93
CA GLU A 102 -17.29 6.96 -16.81
C GLU A 102 -16.38 8.19 -16.71
N GLY A 103 -15.44 8.19 -15.77
CA GLY A 103 -14.59 9.34 -15.45
C GLY A 103 -15.30 10.39 -14.59
N ARG A 104 -16.45 10.06 -14.01
CA ARG A 104 -17.06 10.86 -12.94
C ARG A 104 -16.26 10.62 -11.65
N GLN A 105 -16.00 11.68 -10.90
CA GLN A 105 -15.46 11.61 -9.55
C GLN A 105 -16.47 12.25 -8.59
N PRO A 106 -16.62 11.74 -7.37
CA PRO A 106 -17.44 12.40 -6.36
C PRO A 106 -16.85 13.79 -6.08
N SER A 107 -17.58 14.84 -6.43
CA SER A 107 -17.18 16.21 -6.12
C SER A 107 -17.57 16.56 -4.69
N GLY A 108 -16.64 17.14 -3.94
CA GLY A 108 -16.95 17.71 -2.63
C GLY A 108 -17.92 18.88 -2.75
N PRO A 109 -18.64 19.22 -1.66
CA PRO A 109 -19.43 20.42 -1.63
C PRO A 109 -18.52 21.64 -1.77
N GLU A 110 -18.94 22.64 -2.53
CA GLU A 110 -18.22 23.90 -2.59
C GLU A 110 -18.45 24.70 -1.30
N PRO A 111 -17.39 25.22 -0.65
CA PRO A 111 -17.55 26.04 0.56
C PRO A 111 -18.22 27.37 0.22
N LYS A 112 -19.31 27.68 0.91
CA LYS A 112 -20.06 28.94 0.81
C LYS A 112 -19.70 29.85 1.98
N ASN A 113 -19.65 31.15 1.72
CA ASN A 113 -19.56 32.17 2.76
C ASN A 113 -20.95 32.74 3.04
N GLU A 114 -21.57 32.32 4.14
CA GLU A 114 -22.89 32.75 4.56
C GLU A 114 -22.85 33.18 6.04
N ASN A 115 -23.40 34.37 6.32
CA ASN A 115 -23.44 34.94 7.68
C ASN A 115 -22.07 35.00 8.38
N GLY A 116 -21.00 35.27 7.63
CA GLY A 116 -19.63 35.36 8.16
C GLY A 116 -18.96 34.00 8.41
N MET A 117 -19.60 32.89 8.02
CA MET A 117 -19.08 31.53 8.16
C MET A 117 -18.79 30.94 6.79
N ILE A 118 -17.57 30.43 6.60
CA ILE A 118 -17.14 29.69 5.41
C ILE A 118 -17.38 28.20 5.67
N GLY A 119 -18.15 27.53 4.80
CA GLY A 119 -18.36 26.08 4.86
C GLY A 119 -19.61 25.61 4.15
N PHE A 120 -20.26 24.58 4.68
CA PHE A 120 -21.37 23.84 4.05
C PHE A 120 -22.68 24.03 4.83
N PRO A 121 -23.38 25.17 4.67
CA PRO A 121 -24.58 25.48 5.45
C PRO A 121 -25.74 24.49 5.20
N ASP A 122 -25.77 23.89 4.01
CA ASP A 122 -26.80 22.93 3.58
C ASP A 122 -26.53 21.50 4.05
N LEU A 123 -25.34 21.23 4.60
CA LEU A 123 -24.97 19.91 5.08
C LEU A 123 -25.53 19.70 6.49
N LYS A 124 -26.70 19.05 6.56
CA LYS A 124 -27.44 18.81 7.80
C LYS A 124 -27.41 17.36 8.23
N SER A 125 -27.43 17.15 9.54
CA SER A 125 -27.56 15.82 10.12
C SER A 125 -28.84 15.11 9.61
N PRO A 126 -28.77 13.80 9.27
CA PRO A 126 -29.92 13.05 8.78
C PRO A 126 -31.05 12.91 9.81
N GLY A 127 -30.81 13.16 11.10
CA GLY A 127 -31.79 12.93 12.15
C GLY A 127 -31.25 13.09 13.57
N ILE A 128 -32.05 12.70 14.55
CA ILE A 128 -31.56 12.48 15.92
C ILE A 128 -30.72 11.20 15.90
N GLN A 129 -29.66 11.13 16.70
CA GLN A 129 -28.99 9.85 16.92
C GLN A 129 -30.00 8.81 17.44
N SER A 130 -30.03 7.63 16.82
CA SER A 130 -30.94 6.54 17.20
C SER A 130 -30.46 5.72 18.40
N SER A 131 -29.29 6.03 18.95
CA SER A 131 -28.77 5.47 20.20
C SER A 131 -27.95 6.53 20.96
N SER A 132 -27.77 6.35 22.28
CA SER A 132 -27.02 7.30 23.12
C SER A 132 -25.54 7.41 22.75
N ASN A 133 -24.99 6.37 22.12
CA ASN A 133 -23.60 6.29 21.65
C ASN A 133 -23.52 6.29 20.12
N GLY A 134 -24.60 6.73 19.45
CA GLY A 134 -24.75 6.66 18.01
C GLY A 134 -24.13 7.83 17.24
N CYS A 135 -23.62 8.85 17.95
CA CYS A 135 -23.14 10.09 17.37
C CYS A 135 -22.01 9.90 16.34
N TRP A 136 -21.16 8.87 16.49
CA TRP A 136 -20.11 8.54 15.52
C TRP A 136 -20.68 8.20 14.12
N SER A 137 -21.76 7.41 14.08
CA SER A 137 -22.40 7.00 12.83
C SER A 137 -23.15 8.16 12.16
N VAL A 138 -23.67 9.10 12.95
CA VAL A 138 -24.28 10.34 12.43
C VAL A 138 -23.21 11.25 11.82
N ALA A 139 -22.09 11.44 12.52
CA ALA A 139 -20.97 12.21 12.00
C ALA A 139 -20.39 11.56 10.73
N TYR A 140 -20.25 10.23 10.70
CA TYR A 140 -19.77 9.52 9.52
C TYR A 140 -20.75 9.63 8.34
N SER A 141 -22.05 9.53 8.59
CA SER A 141 -23.09 9.79 7.57
C SER A 141 -22.95 11.18 6.96
N ILE A 142 -22.70 12.22 7.76
CA ILE A 142 -22.49 13.58 7.27
C ILE A 142 -21.21 13.68 6.42
N LEU A 143 -20.10 13.04 6.85
CA LEU A 143 -18.87 12.98 6.05
C LEU A 143 -19.13 12.33 4.68
N LEU A 144 -19.79 11.16 4.64
CA LEU A 144 -20.10 10.45 3.39
C LEU A 144 -21.09 11.24 2.51
N LYS A 145 -22.10 11.87 3.12
CA LYS A 145 -23.10 12.69 2.43
C LYS A 145 -22.49 13.89 1.74
N SER A 146 -21.41 14.45 2.29
CA SER A 146 -20.67 15.51 1.60
C SER A 146 -20.21 15.05 0.21
N ARG A 147 -19.94 13.75 0.00
CA ARG A 147 -19.51 13.20 -1.29
C ARG A 147 -20.62 12.49 -2.05
N GLY A 148 -21.88 12.82 -1.74
CA GLY A 148 -23.06 12.31 -2.43
C GLY A 148 -23.49 10.90 -2.02
N VAL A 149 -22.91 10.36 -0.94
CA VAL A 149 -23.29 9.05 -0.38
C VAL A 149 -24.20 9.27 0.83
N ASP A 150 -25.51 9.12 0.63
CA ASP A 150 -26.52 9.29 1.69
C ASP A 150 -26.81 7.95 2.37
N LEU A 151 -25.97 7.59 3.34
CA LEU A 151 -26.18 6.40 4.18
C LEU A 151 -26.86 6.77 5.50
N SER A 152 -27.83 5.96 5.92
CA SER A 152 -28.44 6.08 7.24
C SER A 152 -27.47 5.67 8.35
N GLN A 153 -27.70 6.16 9.58
CA GLN A 153 -26.88 5.75 10.73
C GLN A 153 -27.02 4.25 11.00
N GLU A 154 -28.20 3.66 10.76
CA GLU A 154 -28.46 2.23 10.88
C GLU A 154 -27.70 1.42 9.82
N SER A 155 -27.65 1.91 8.57
CA SER A 155 -26.88 1.28 7.50
C SER A 155 -25.39 1.27 7.84
N ILE A 156 -24.85 2.35 8.42
CA ILE A 156 -23.46 2.43 8.87
C ILE A 156 -23.20 1.45 10.03
N ARG A 157 -24.09 1.41 11.04
CA ARG A 157 -23.95 0.50 12.19
C ARG A 157 -24.15 -0.98 11.83
N GLY A 158 -24.92 -1.27 10.79
CA GLY A 158 -25.14 -2.62 10.29
C GLY A 158 -24.05 -3.17 9.38
N TRP A 159 -23.11 -2.33 8.94
CA TRP A 159 -22.05 -2.76 8.03
C TRP A 159 -20.88 -3.41 8.77
N ARG A 160 -20.27 -4.44 8.18
CA ARG A 160 -19.04 -5.07 8.68
C ARG A 160 -18.11 -5.39 7.50
N PRO A 161 -16.78 -5.35 7.68
CA PRO A 161 -15.86 -5.93 6.71
C PRO A 161 -15.95 -7.46 6.73
N ASP A 162 -15.65 -8.12 5.61
CA ASP A 162 -15.69 -9.58 5.49
C ASP A 162 -14.44 -10.25 6.07
N GLN A 163 -14.40 -10.40 7.40
CA GLN A 163 -13.29 -11.05 8.11
C GLN A 163 -13.32 -12.58 8.00
N SER A 164 -14.41 -13.17 7.48
CA SER A 164 -14.53 -14.62 7.31
C SER A 164 -13.58 -15.18 6.24
N LYS A 165 -13.23 -14.37 5.23
CA LYS A 165 -12.33 -14.75 4.12
C LYS A 165 -10.83 -14.55 4.41
N ASN A 166 -10.45 -14.22 5.63
CA ASN A 166 -9.08 -13.81 5.93
C ASN A 166 -8.10 -15.00 5.75
N THR A 167 -7.26 -14.92 4.72
CA THR A 167 -6.25 -15.92 4.29
C THR A 167 -5.02 -15.98 5.20
N MET A 168 -5.11 -15.44 6.41
CA MET A 168 -4.02 -15.44 7.38
C MET A 168 -3.59 -16.87 7.69
N SER A 169 -2.27 -17.07 7.75
CA SER A 169 -1.73 -18.36 8.18
C SER A 169 -2.22 -18.68 9.61
N SER A 170 -2.33 -19.96 9.96
CA SER A 170 -2.75 -20.38 11.30
C SER A 170 -1.92 -19.76 12.44
N LYS A 171 -0.66 -19.39 12.15
CA LYS A 171 0.23 -18.70 13.07
C LYS A 171 -0.16 -17.23 13.27
N GLU A 172 -0.44 -16.50 12.19
CA GLU A 172 -0.90 -15.11 12.27
C GLU A 172 -2.29 -15.02 12.92
N LEU A 173 -3.16 -16.00 12.71
CA LEU A 173 -4.46 -16.08 13.39
C LEU A 173 -4.30 -16.22 14.91
N LEU A 174 -3.36 -17.04 15.39
CA LEU A 174 -3.07 -17.20 16.82
C LEU A 174 -2.45 -15.93 17.42
N ASP A 175 -1.51 -15.31 16.72
CA ASP A 175 -0.82 -14.09 17.16
C ASP A 175 -1.76 -12.86 17.17
N THR A 176 -2.84 -12.89 16.39
CA THR A 176 -3.82 -11.78 16.28
C THR A 176 -5.18 -12.07 16.90
N ALA A 177 -5.45 -13.29 17.38
CA ALA A 177 -6.77 -13.72 17.88
C ALA A 177 -7.33 -12.81 18.98
N SER A 178 -6.52 -12.45 19.98
CA SER A 178 -6.95 -11.54 21.05
C SER A 178 -7.40 -10.19 20.50
N VAL A 179 -6.73 -9.70 19.47
CA VAL A 179 -6.93 -8.36 18.95
C VAL A 179 -8.06 -8.34 17.90
N ARG A 180 -8.18 -9.41 17.12
CA ARG A 180 -9.34 -9.72 16.28
C ARG A 180 -10.63 -9.79 17.11
N ASN A 181 -10.61 -10.51 18.24
CA ASN A 181 -11.76 -10.59 19.14
C ASN A 181 -12.16 -9.21 19.69
N SER A 182 -11.18 -8.36 20.03
CA SER A 182 -11.46 -6.98 20.42
C SER A 182 -12.04 -6.14 19.26
N ALA A 183 -11.58 -6.32 18.03
CA ALA A 183 -12.14 -5.64 16.86
C ALA A 183 -13.57 -6.09 16.56
N ILE A 184 -13.83 -7.39 16.62
CA ILE A 184 -15.17 -7.99 16.49
C ILE A 184 -16.10 -7.44 17.57
N HIS A 185 -15.64 -7.39 18.81
CA HIS A 185 -16.40 -6.80 19.90
C HIS A 185 -16.75 -5.35 19.56
N ARG A 186 -15.75 -4.50 19.28
CA ARG A 186 -15.95 -3.07 18.98
C ARG A 186 -16.95 -2.84 17.87
N MET A 187 -16.80 -3.51 16.73
CA MET A 187 -17.73 -3.35 15.60
C MET A 187 -19.18 -3.65 16.00
N ASN A 188 -19.39 -4.55 16.96
CA ASN A 188 -20.70 -4.95 17.46
C ASN A 188 -21.16 -4.20 18.72
N VAL A 189 -20.50 -3.11 19.15
CA VAL A 189 -20.96 -2.23 20.24
C VAL A 189 -20.78 -0.74 19.91
N ASP A 190 -21.83 0.06 20.09
CA ASP A 190 -21.77 1.50 19.80
C ASP A 190 -20.80 2.27 20.71
N GLY A 191 -20.65 1.85 21.97
CA GLY A 191 -19.93 2.62 23.00
C GLY A 191 -18.41 2.69 22.85
N VAL A 192 -17.82 1.96 21.91
CA VAL A 192 -16.37 1.91 21.67
C VAL A 192 -16.02 1.98 20.17
N ASN A 193 -17.02 2.22 19.33
CA ASN A 193 -16.84 2.39 17.89
C ASN A 193 -16.41 3.82 17.56
N THR A 194 -15.51 3.95 16.59
CA THR A 194 -15.07 5.23 16.04
C THR A 194 -15.21 5.25 14.53
N ILE A 195 -15.19 6.46 13.94
CA ILE A 195 -15.16 6.63 12.48
C ILE A 195 -13.88 6.00 11.91
N SER A 196 -12.73 6.28 12.55
CA SER A 196 -11.42 5.76 12.17
C SER A 196 -11.42 4.22 12.08
N GLN A 197 -11.97 3.51 13.05
CA GLN A 197 -12.06 2.04 13.05
C GLN A 197 -12.97 1.46 11.96
N ASN A 198 -13.95 2.22 11.49
CA ASN A 198 -14.89 1.83 10.43
C ASN A 198 -14.48 2.38 9.05
N GLY A 199 -13.22 2.82 8.88
CA GLY A 199 -12.70 3.39 7.64
C GLY A 199 -12.81 2.52 6.39
N ASP A 200 -12.92 1.20 6.51
CA ASP A 200 -13.17 0.29 5.38
C ASP A 200 -14.52 0.55 4.69
N LEU A 201 -15.52 1.07 5.41
CA LEU A 201 -16.77 1.46 4.78
C LEU A 201 -16.51 2.54 3.72
N LEU A 202 -15.63 3.50 4.02
CA LEU A 202 -15.23 4.53 3.06
C LEU A 202 -14.66 3.90 1.79
N THR A 203 -13.78 2.89 1.93
CA THR A 203 -13.11 2.29 0.77
C THR A 203 -14.08 1.51 -0.13
N GLN A 204 -15.21 1.05 0.41
CA GLN A 204 -16.26 0.40 -0.37
C GLN A 204 -17.12 1.41 -1.13
N VAL A 205 -17.55 2.50 -0.48
CA VAL A 205 -18.52 3.44 -1.08
C VAL A 205 -17.87 4.64 -1.79
N LEU A 206 -16.61 4.95 -1.47
CA LEU A 206 -15.80 6.02 -2.05
C LEU A 206 -14.34 5.53 -2.26
N PRO A 207 -14.11 4.61 -3.21
CA PRO A 207 -12.84 3.90 -3.35
C PRO A 207 -11.64 4.76 -3.81
N ASN A 208 -11.86 6.01 -4.20
CA ASN A 208 -10.82 6.98 -4.55
C ASN A 208 -10.70 8.11 -3.50
N THR A 209 -11.17 7.89 -2.28
CA THR A 209 -11.13 8.86 -1.19
C THR A 209 -10.34 8.28 -0.02
N SER A 210 -9.53 9.11 0.61
CA SER A 210 -8.82 8.81 1.86
C SER A 210 -9.51 9.47 3.05
N MET A 211 -9.30 8.90 4.23
CA MET A 211 -9.73 9.48 5.50
C MET A 211 -8.52 10.01 6.24
N LYS A 212 -8.59 11.23 6.74
CA LYS A 212 -7.55 11.86 7.54
C LYS A 212 -8.07 12.05 8.96
N THR A 213 -7.23 11.75 9.94
CA THR A 213 -7.54 11.84 11.36
C THR A 213 -6.39 12.54 12.08
N ILE A 214 -6.69 13.42 13.02
CA ILE A 214 -5.73 13.94 13.99
C ILE A 214 -6.28 13.67 15.38
N MET A 215 -5.50 12.98 16.20
CA MET A 215 -5.77 12.80 17.62
C MET A 215 -4.79 13.67 18.40
N VAL A 216 -5.32 14.43 19.35
CA VAL A 216 -4.54 15.22 20.31
C VAL A 216 -4.88 14.69 21.70
N ASP A 217 -3.87 14.11 22.34
CA ASP A 217 -3.94 13.52 23.68
C ASP A 217 -3.99 14.60 24.76
N PRO A 218 -4.56 14.35 25.94
CA PRO A 218 -4.43 15.28 27.06
C PRO A 218 -2.96 15.48 27.48
N LEU A 219 -2.62 16.68 27.95
CA LEU A 219 -1.29 16.99 28.47
C LEU A 219 -0.93 16.05 29.62
N THR A 220 0.24 15.40 29.52
CA THR A 220 0.82 14.62 30.60
C THR A 220 1.92 15.44 31.25
N GLU A 221 1.61 16.13 32.35
CA GLU A 221 2.53 17.07 33.01
C GLU A 221 3.89 16.45 33.38
N GLY A 222 3.90 15.16 33.72
CA GLY A 222 5.12 14.42 34.07
C GLY A 222 6.11 14.23 32.92
N ASP A 223 5.69 14.47 31.68
CA ASP A 223 6.52 14.30 30.49
C ASP A 223 7.26 15.57 30.08
N ILE A 224 7.04 16.69 30.78
CA ILE A 224 7.75 17.96 30.56
C ILE A 224 8.64 18.26 31.78
N LEU A 225 9.89 18.58 31.50
CA LEU A 225 10.90 19.00 32.47
C LEU A 225 11.19 20.49 32.28
N VAL A 226 11.23 21.22 33.40
CA VAL A 226 11.68 22.61 33.47
C VAL A 226 12.95 22.64 34.31
N ASP A 227 14.05 23.13 33.73
CA ASP A 227 15.40 23.11 34.32
C ASP A 227 15.78 21.71 34.83
N GLY A 228 15.44 20.68 34.05
CA GLY A 228 15.72 19.27 34.32
C GLY A 228 14.83 18.59 35.36
N ASN A 229 13.81 19.26 35.89
CA ASN A 229 12.91 18.71 36.91
C ASN A 229 11.45 18.73 36.46
N ILE A 230 10.65 17.78 36.94
CA ILE A 230 9.19 17.82 36.75
C ILE A 230 8.67 19.09 37.46
N PRO A 231 7.89 19.94 36.78
CA PRO A 231 7.44 21.20 37.34
C PRO A 231 6.52 20.95 38.55
N THR A 232 6.86 21.52 39.70
CA THR A 232 6.01 21.52 40.90
C THR A 232 5.46 22.91 41.23
N ASN A 233 5.96 23.95 40.56
CA ASN A 233 5.49 25.32 40.75
C ASN A 233 4.17 25.52 39.98
N PRO A 234 3.09 25.98 40.64
CA PRO A 234 1.81 26.25 39.98
C PRO A 234 1.90 27.20 38.77
N ASP A 235 2.80 28.19 38.82
CA ASP A 235 2.96 29.14 37.71
C ASP A 235 3.60 28.45 36.47
N ASP A 236 4.51 27.50 36.70
CA ASP A 236 5.14 26.72 35.63
C ASP A 236 4.13 25.76 34.99
N ILE A 237 3.37 25.04 35.82
CA ILE A 237 2.31 24.13 35.37
C ILE A 237 1.28 24.90 34.53
N LYS A 238 0.83 26.06 35.02
CA LYS A 238 -0.11 26.91 34.29
C LYS A 238 0.46 27.40 32.96
N ALA A 239 1.72 27.85 32.92
CA ALA A 239 2.35 28.30 31.68
C ALA A 239 2.46 27.17 30.64
N ILE A 240 2.72 25.94 31.09
CA ILE A 240 2.75 24.74 30.24
C ILE A 240 1.34 24.43 29.71
N ASP A 241 0.31 24.40 30.57
CA ASP A 241 -1.09 24.16 30.17
C ASP A 241 -1.58 25.21 29.17
N ASP A 242 -1.38 26.50 29.46
CA ASP A 242 -1.77 27.60 28.59
C ASP A 242 -1.09 27.48 27.21
N PHE A 243 0.21 27.15 27.18
CA PHE A 243 0.93 26.91 25.93
C PHE A 243 0.40 25.69 25.17
N TYR A 244 0.14 24.59 25.87
CA TYR A 244 -0.37 23.36 25.27
C TYR A 244 -1.76 23.57 24.63
N LYS A 245 -2.66 24.26 25.34
CA LYS A 245 -3.99 24.63 24.85
C LYS A 245 -3.91 25.57 23.66
N GLU A 246 -3.01 26.56 23.68
CA GLU A 246 -2.79 27.49 22.56
C GLU A 246 -2.32 26.75 21.29
N GLN A 247 -1.36 25.82 21.42
CA GLN A 247 -0.89 25.04 20.29
C GLN A 247 -1.98 24.10 19.76
N SER A 248 -2.75 23.48 20.65
CA SER A 248 -3.90 22.64 20.30
C SER A 248 -4.99 23.43 19.54
N LYS A 249 -5.26 24.67 19.98
CA LYS A 249 -6.16 25.61 19.30
C LYS A 249 -5.69 25.92 17.88
N ILE A 250 -4.41 26.27 17.72
CA ILE A 250 -3.82 26.59 16.41
C ILE A 250 -3.92 25.39 15.47
N LEU A 251 -3.61 24.19 15.96
CA LEU A 251 -3.71 22.95 15.21
C LEU A 251 -5.15 22.68 14.75
N LEU A 252 -6.12 22.72 15.68
CA LEU A 252 -7.53 22.50 15.37
C LEU A 252 -8.03 23.51 14.33
N LYS A 253 -7.74 24.81 14.52
CA LYS A 253 -8.10 25.89 13.61
C LYS A 253 -7.55 25.64 12.20
N ASN A 254 -6.25 25.36 12.08
CA ASN A 254 -5.60 25.15 10.79
C ASN A 254 -6.14 23.92 10.08
N SER A 255 -6.36 22.82 10.80
CA SER A 255 -6.92 21.59 10.22
C SER A 255 -8.36 21.77 9.76
N VAL A 256 -9.20 22.50 10.50
CA VAL A 256 -10.57 22.82 10.07
C VAL A 256 -10.57 23.72 8.83
N ILE A 257 -9.68 24.72 8.76
CA ILE A 257 -9.54 25.57 7.57
C ILE A 257 -9.11 24.73 6.37
N GLN A 258 -8.09 23.90 6.52
CA GLN A 258 -7.60 23.02 5.46
C GLN A 258 -8.70 22.08 4.95
N ALA A 259 -9.38 21.39 5.86
CA ALA A 259 -10.42 20.44 5.51
C ALA A 259 -11.58 21.12 4.75
N ILE A 260 -12.05 22.28 5.22
CA ILE A 260 -13.18 22.98 4.61
C ILE A 260 -12.79 23.66 3.29
N GLN A 261 -11.66 24.36 3.25
CA GLN A 261 -11.31 25.24 2.12
C GLN A 261 -10.49 24.53 1.03
N VAL A 262 -9.79 23.46 1.37
CA VAL A 262 -8.90 22.75 0.43
C VAL A 262 -9.42 21.36 0.12
N ASP A 263 -9.77 20.58 1.15
CA ASP A 263 -10.27 19.21 0.96
C ASP A 263 -11.78 19.15 0.70
N HIS A 264 -12.47 20.30 0.80
CA HIS A 264 -13.90 20.46 0.60
C HIS A 264 -14.68 19.42 1.44
N SER A 265 -14.27 19.21 2.68
CA SER A 265 -14.84 18.22 3.59
C SER A 265 -15.29 18.87 4.90
N PRO A 266 -16.47 18.53 5.44
CA PRO A 266 -16.76 18.76 6.85
C PRO A 266 -15.76 18.00 7.73
N VAL A 267 -15.69 18.37 9.01
CA VAL A 267 -14.79 17.74 9.99
C VAL A 267 -15.62 17.12 11.11
N ALA A 268 -15.57 15.81 11.27
CA ALA A 268 -16.07 15.16 12.47
C ALA A 268 -15.09 15.44 13.62
N ILE A 269 -15.59 15.84 14.78
CA ILE A 269 -14.79 16.07 15.99
C ILE A 269 -15.35 15.24 17.14
N THR A 270 -14.50 14.41 17.76
CA THR A 270 -14.79 13.71 19.01
C THR A 270 -14.16 14.50 20.16
N LYS A 271 -14.97 14.87 21.15
CA LYS A 271 -14.47 15.38 22.43
C LYS A 271 -15.23 14.71 23.57
N ASN A 272 -14.51 14.20 24.57
CA ASN A 272 -15.07 13.48 25.72
C ASN A 272 -16.11 12.41 25.32
N GLY A 273 -15.78 11.61 24.29
CA GLY A 273 -16.64 10.53 23.80
C GLY A 273 -17.86 10.95 22.98
N HIS A 274 -18.03 12.25 22.67
CA HIS A 274 -19.14 12.75 21.85
C HIS A 274 -18.67 13.29 20.51
N TYR A 275 -19.30 12.83 19.42
CA TYR A 275 -19.07 13.31 18.06
C TYR A 275 -19.99 14.48 17.71
N MET A 276 -19.38 15.55 17.20
CA MET A 276 -20.07 16.62 16.47
C MET A 276 -19.48 16.71 15.06
N THR A 277 -20.16 17.41 14.15
CA THR A 277 -19.62 17.64 12.80
C THR A 277 -19.52 19.13 12.51
N ILE A 278 -18.30 19.63 12.36
CA ILE A 278 -17.99 20.99 11.97
C ILE A 278 -18.31 21.14 10.48
N THR A 279 -19.28 22.01 10.17
CA THR A 279 -19.74 22.33 8.81
C THR A 279 -19.38 23.76 8.41
N GLY A 280 -18.68 24.51 9.24
CA GLY A 280 -18.22 25.85 8.89
C GLY A 280 -17.28 26.45 9.92
N ILE A 281 -16.52 27.45 9.49
CA ILE A 281 -15.59 28.22 10.32
C ILE A 281 -15.72 29.71 10.00
N SER A 282 -15.65 30.57 11.00
CA SER A 282 -15.70 32.03 10.80
C SER A 282 -14.46 32.51 10.05
N GLN A 283 -14.55 33.69 9.41
CA GLN A 283 -13.42 34.25 8.65
C GLN A 283 -12.17 34.52 9.49
N ASP A 284 -12.35 34.89 10.77
CA ASP A 284 -11.26 35.03 11.73
C ASP A 284 -10.78 33.69 12.30
N GLY A 285 -11.53 32.61 12.04
CA GLY A 285 -11.33 31.25 12.52
C GLY A 285 -11.42 31.08 14.03
N GLU A 286 -12.17 31.93 14.72
CA GLU A 286 -12.41 31.82 16.17
C GLU A 286 -13.68 31.04 16.52
N TYR A 287 -14.63 30.96 15.58
CA TYR A 287 -15.91 30.27 15.76
C TYR A 287 -16.08 29.16 14.74
N ILE A 288 -16.69 28.06 15.16
CA ILE A 288 -17.06 26.94 14.31
C ILE A 288 -18.56 26.72 14.34
N ARG A 289 -19.13 26.38 13.18
CA ARG A 289 -20.51 25.93 13.04
C ARG A 289 -20.52 24.40 13.07
N CYS A 290 -21.23 23.81 14.03
CA CYS A 290 -21.28 22.38 14.23
C CYS A 290 -22.71 21.85 14.16
N GLU A 291 -22.87 20.64 13.65
CA GLU A 291 -24.08 19.82 13.79
C GLU A 291 -23.89 18.86 14.97
N ASP A 292 -24.75 18.98 15.99
CA ASP A 292 -24.73 18.19 17.22
C ASP A 292 -25.94 17.24 17.28
N SER A 293 -25.69 15.94 17.14
CA SER A 293 -26.74 14.92 16.99
C SER A 293 -27.46 14.53 18.29
N VAL A 294 -26.99 15.02 19.45
CA VAL A 294 -27.63 14.78 20.76
C VAL A 294 -28.91 15.60 20.93
N GLN A 295 -29.06 16.71 20.20
CA GLN A 295 -30.22 17.61 20.37
C GLN A 295 -31.47 17.06 19.66
N ALA A 296 -32.57 16.95 20.41
CA ALA A 296 -33.81 16.36 19.93
C ALA A 296 -34.46 17.16 18.78
N ASN A 297 -34.50 18.49 18.87
CA ASN A 297 -35.10 19.34 17.85
C ASN A 297 -34.09 19.67 16.74
N ALA A 298 -34.50 19.57 15.48
CA ALA A 298 -33.64 19.86 14.32
C ALA A 298 -33.11 21.30 14.30
N GLU A 299 -33.91 22.27 14.77
CA GLU A 299 -33.53 23.69 14.83
C GLU A 299 -32.41 23.96 15.86
N ASP A 300 -32.27 23.10 16.86
CA ASP A 300 -31.29 23.25 17.96
C ASP A 300 -29.96 22.49 17.69
N ARG A 301 -29.86 21.76 16.57
CA ARG A 301 -28.69 20.93 16.23
C ARG A 301 -27.53 21.72 15.67
N THR A 302 -27.81 22.80 14.94
CA THR A 302 -26.77 23.68 14.42
C THR A 302 -26.33 24.65 15.51
N ARG A 303 -25.07 24.56 15.93
CA ARG A 303 -24.48 25.41 16.97
C ARG A 303 -23.32 26.22 16.41
N ILE A 304 -23.16 27.43 16.93
CA ILE A 304 -21.96 28.23 16.71
C ILE A 304 -21.22 28.27 18.04
N ILE A 305 -20.00 27.73 18.06
CA ILE A 305 -19.21 27.51 19.28
C ILE A 305 -17.84 28.15 19.05
N LYS A 306 -17.26 28.74 20.10
CA LYS A 306 -15.86 29.21 20.03
C LYS A 306 -14.90 28.02 20.03
N ILE A 307 -13.82 28.10 19.25
CA ILE A 307 -12.79 27.07 19.30
C ILE A 307 -12.19 26.96 20.71
N ASP A 308 -12.03 28.08 21.43
CA ASP A 308 -11.55 28.06 22.82
C ASP A 308 -12.44 27.20 23.74
N GLU A 309 -13.76 27.28 23.58
CA GLU A 309 -14.69 26.46 24.37
C GLU A 309 -14.54 24.97 24.05
N VAL A 310 -14.22 24.62 22.79
CA VAL A 310 -13.93 23.24 22.39
C VAL A 310 -12.64 22.72 23.03
N ILE A 311 -11.59 23.56 23.05
CA ILE A 311 -10.29 23.23 23.64
C ILE A 311 -10.41 23.07 25.16
N GLU A 312 -11.04 24.03 25.85
CA GLU A 312 -11.26 23.92 27.29
C GLU A 312 -12.07 22.68 27.65
N ASP A 313 -13.10 22.37 26.87
CA ASP A 313 -13.93 21.17 27.05
C ASP A 313 -13.16 19.86 26.88
N ALA A 314 -12.15 19.82 25.99
CA ALA A 314 -11.37 18.64 25.67
C ALA A 314 -10.28 18.36 26.72
N PHE A 315 -9.71 19.41 27.30
CA PHE A 315 -8.54 19.32 28.19
C PHE A 315 -8.84 19.56 29.68
N THR A 316 -10.07 19.95 30.03
CA THR A 316 -10.45 20.19 31.43
C THR A 316 -11.31 19.06 31.98
N GLU A 317 -11.00 18.64 33.21
CA GLU A 317 -11.84 17.71 33.97
C GLU A 317 -13.24 18.33 34.19
N ARG A 318 -14.29 17.53 33.99
CA ARG A 318 -15.67 17.98 34.18
C ARG A 318 -16.42 17.10 35.16
N THR A 319 -17.13 17.72 36.07
CA THR A 319 -18.12 17.05 36.91
C THR A 319 -19.50 17.17 36.27
N LEU A 320 -20.09 16.06 35.87
CA LEU A 320 -21.46 16.00 35.35
C LEU A 320 -22.47 16.32 36.46
N SER A 321 -23.71 16.62 36.09
CA SER A 321 -24.79 16.96 37.04
C SER A 321 -25.13 15.83 38.02
N ASP A 322 -24.77 14.59 37.70
CA ASP A 322 -24.91 13.41 38.56
C ASP A 322 -23.70 13.16 39.47
N GLY A 323 -22.68 14.04 39.43
CA GLY A 323 -21.45 13.92 40.21
C GLY A 323 -20.33 13.11 39.54
N THR A 324 -20.57 12.53 38.35
CA THR A 324 -19.56 11.77 37.63
C THR A 324 -18.42 12.68 37.17
N ILE A 325 -17.19 12.33 37.50
CA ILE A 325 -15.99 13.02 37.03
C ILE A 325 -15.58 12.43 35.68
N VAL A 326 -15.52 13.29 34.66
CA VAL A 326 -15.04 12.97 33.32
C VAL A 326 -13.63 13.56 33.20
N PRO A 327 -12.58 12.72 33.11
CA PRO A 327 -11.22 13.20 32.98
C PRO A 327 -11.00 13.87 31.61
N PRO A 328 -9.93 14.69 31.46
CA PRO A 328 -9.51 15.21 30.17
C PRO A 328 -9.32 14.06 29.16
N GLY A 329 -9.99 14.17 28.01
CA GLY A 329 -9.95 13.15 26.96
C GLY A 329 -9.16 13.57 25.72
N GLY A 330 -8.78 14.84 25.61
CA GLY A 330 -8.27 15.41 24.36
C GLY A 330 -9.36 15.48 23.29
N PHE A 331 -8.94 15.52 22.02
CA PHE A 331 -9.88 15.49 20.90
C PHE A 331 -9.34 14.70 19.70
N GLU A 332 -10.27 14.14 18.92
CA GLU A 332 -9.99 13.52 17.62
C GLU A 332 -10.75 14.32 16.56
N ILE A 333 -10.12 14.68 15.44
CA ILE A 333 -10.80 15.20 14.27
C ILE A 333 -10.61 14.29 13.07
N THR A 334 -11.66 14.08 12.27
CA THR A 334 -11.64 13.22 11.09
C THR A 334 -12.31 13.92 9.90
N TRP A 335 -11.70 13.86 8.72
CA TRP A 335 -12.25 14.40 7.48
C TRP A 335 -11.86 13.55 6.27
N LEU A 336 -12.47 13.84 5.12
CA LEU A 336 -12.22 13.12 3.87
C LEU A 336 -11.33 13.93 2.92
N HIS A 337 -10.44 13.25 2.22
CA HIS A 337 -9.57 13.84 1.21
C HIS A 337 -9.62 13.01 -0.07
N ASP A 338 -10.05 13.63 -1.17
CA ASP A 338 -10.11 12.96 -2.47
C ASP A 338 -8.73 12.75 -3.05
N LEU A 339 -8.49 11.53 -3.49
CA LEU A 339 -7.29 11.22 -4.23
C LEU A 339 -7.49 11.72 -5.66
N LYS A 340 -6.60 12.58 -6.12
CA LYS A 340 -6.59 13.01 -7.52
C LYS A 340 -5.95 11.93 -8.36
N VAL A 341 -6.81 11.05 -8.88
CA VAL A 341 -6.43 9.93 -9.75
C VAL A 341 -6.50 10.35 -11.21
N PRO A 342 -5.45 10.13 -12.00
CA PRO A 342 -5.49 10.45 -13.43
C PRO A 342 -6.49 9.54 -14.16
N GLU A 343 -6.97 10.00 -15.31
CA GLU A 343 -7.71 9.10 -16.22
C GLU A 343 -6.78 7.97 -16.69
N TYR A 344 -7.35 6.79 -16.94
CA TYR A 344 -6.64 5.58 -17.34
C TYR A 344 -5.73 5.82 -18.55
N ASP A 345 -6.22 6.54 -19.56
CA ASP A 345 -5.47 6.88 -20.76
C ASP A 345 -4.33 7.89 -20.51
N LYS A 346 -4.38 8.60 -19.38
CA LYS A 346 -3.41 9.64 -18.96
C LYS A 346 -2.53 9.21 -17.79
N ARG A 347 -2.68 7.99 -17.27
CA ARG A 347 -1.98 7.53 -16.05
C ARG A 347 -0.45 7.59 -16.11
N ASN A 348 0.12 7.57 -17.31
CA ASN A 348 1.57 7.68 -17.52
C ASN A 348 2.05 9.14 -17.66
N GLU A 349 1.13 10.07 -17.85
CA GLU A 349 1.40 11.50 -18.14
C GLU A 349 1.16 12.39 -16.93
N GLN A 350 0.27 11.97 -16.03
CA GLN A 350 -0.09 12.67 -14.82
C GLN A 350 0.22 11.79 -13.61
N GLN A 351 1.00 12.33 -12.67
CA GLN A 351 1.20 11.67 -11.38
C GLN A 351 -0.10 11.74 -10.58
N LEU A 352 -0.38 10.66 -9.84
CA LEU A 352 -1.35 10.70 -8.74
C LEU A 352 -0.95 11.84 -7.81
N ASP A 353 -1.88 12.77 -7.56
CA ASP A 353 -1.63 13.84 -6.60
C ASP A 353 -2.01 13.34 -5.20
N ILE A 354 -0.95 12.89 -4.52
CA ILE A 354 -0.89 12.41 -3.14
C ILE A 354 0.01 13.39 -2.38
N MET A 355 -0.26 13.61 -1.09
CA MET A 355 0.53 14.51 -0.25
C MET A 355 2.03 14.21 -0.35
N GLU A 356 2.83 15.27 -0.40
CA GLU A 356 4.27 15.20 -0.72
C GLU A 356 5.04 14.30 0.26
N GLU A 357 4.66 14.32 1.53
CA GLU A 357 5.25 13.52 2.61
C GLU A 357 4.96 12.02 2.46
N GLU A 358 3.93 11.66 1.69
CA GLU A 358 3.42 10.29 1.54
C GLU A 358 3.73 9.69 0.15
N ARG A 359 4.21 10.49 -0.80
CA ARG A 359 4.51 10.06 -2.20
C ARG A 359 5.45 8.86 -2.31
N ASN A 360 6.35 8.68 -1.34
CA ASN A 360 7.30 7.56 -1.33
C ASN A 360 6.76 6.29 -0.67
N LEU A 361 5.62 6.38 0.03
CA LEU A 361 4.98 5.27 0.74
C LEU A 361 3.89 4.60 -0.09
N VAL A 362 3.55 5.19 -1.25
CA VAL A 362 2.41 4.81 -2.06
C VAL A 362 2.90 4.47 -3.47
N VAL A 363 2.98 3.17 -3.80
CA VAL A 363 3.58 2.69 -5.04
C VAL A 363 2.53 1.99 -5.89
N PRO A 364 2.28 2.42 -7.14
CA PRO A 364 1.43 1.67 -8.05
C PRO A 364 2.08 0.31 -8.38
N ASP A 365 1.34 -0.77 -8.17
CA ASP A 365 1.69 -2.12 -8.56
C ASP A 365 1.66 -2.29 -10.08
N GLN A 366 1.98 -3.50 -10.53
CA GLN A 366 2.11 -3.85 -11.95
C GLN A 366 0.80 -3.73 -12.74
N ASN A 367 -0.34 -3.69 -12.04
CA ASN A 367 -1.67 -3.54 -12.60
C ASN A 367 -2.21 -2.11 -12.45
N GLY A 368 -1.43 -1.22 -11.84
CA GLY A 368 -1.81 0.16 -11.51
C GLY A 368 -2.60 0.30 -10.21
N ASN A 369 -2.79 -0.78 -9.44
CA ASN A 369 -3.35 -0.64 -8.10
C ASN A 369 -2.33 0.04 -7.21
N ILE A 370 -2.77 0.91 -6.31
CA ILE A 370 -1.87 1.57 -5.39
C ILE A 370 -1.56 0.64 -4.21
N ASP A 371 -0.32 0.14 -4.11
CA ASP A 371 0.17 -0.57 -2.92
C ASP A 371 0.89 0.43 -2.00
N VAL A 372 0.29 0.69 -0.84
CA VAL A 372 0.93 1.49 0.21
C VAL A 372 1.98 0.60 0.89
N ASN A 373 3.24 0.78 0.53
CA ASN A 373 4.33 -0.03 1.02
C ASN A 373 5.11 0.78 2.07
N VAL A 374 4.64 0.74 3.32
CA VAL A 374 5.35 1.34 4.47
C VAL A 374 6.42 0.34 4.92
N PRO A 375 7.73 0.63 4.76
CA PRO A 375 8.77 -0.26 5.22
C PRO A 375 8.65 -0.49 6.73
N PHE A 376 8.79 -1.74 7.19
CA PHE A 376 8.67 -2.12 8.62
C PHE A 376 9.67 -1.38 9.54
N ASN A 377 10.70 -0.78 8.94
CA ASN A 377 11.80 -0.05 9.55
C ASN A 377 11.73 1.47 9.27
N HIS A 378 10.63 1.97 8.71
CA HIS A 378 10.42 3.40 8.53
C HIS A 378 10.13 4.04 9.90
N VAL A 379 10.70 5.22 10.16
CA VAL A 379 10.60 5.93 11.45
C VAL A 379 9.16 6.32 11.82
N THR A 380 8.24 6.14 10.88
CA THR A 380 6.80 6.47 10.96
C THR A 380 5.90 5.22 10.86
N ALA A 381 6.46 4.01 10.94
CA ALA A 381 5.69 2.77 11.01
C ALA A 381 5.20 2.54 12.45
N ALA A 382 4.38 3.46 12.96
CA ALA A 382 3.51 3.16 14.11
C ALA A 382 2.14 2.77 13.56
N ASN A 383 1.60 1.68 14.11
CA ASN A 383 0.45 0.93 13.63
C ASN A 383 -0.77 1.81 13.33
N TYR A 384 -1.03 2.07 12.06
CA TYR A 384 -2.39 2.31 11.61
C TYR A 384 -2.82 1.09 10.82
N GLY A 385 -3.80 0.35 11.36
CA GLY A 385 -4.20 -0.92 10.77
C GLY A 385 -3.17 -2.03 10.99
N SER A 386 -2.63 -2.16 12.22
CA SER A 386 -2.31 -3.53 12.65
C SER A 386 -3.60 -4.36 12.44
N PRO A 387 -3.54 -5.59 11.91
CA PRO A 387 -4.71 -6.48 11.78
C PRO A 387 -5.58 -6.52 13.06
N ALA A 388 -4.98 -6.17 14.19
CA ALA A 388 -5.59 -5.74 15.45
C ALA A 388 -6.85 -4.85 15.41
N GLN A 389 -6.99 -3.93 14.45
CA GLN A 389 -8.12 -2.98 14.46
C GLN A 389 -9.33 -3.48 13.64
N GLY A 390 -9.19 -4.58 12.88
CA GLY A 390 -10.28 -5.19 12.11
C GLY A 390 -10.48 -4.63 10.70
N GLN A 391 -9.65 -3.68 10.26
CA GLN A 391 -9.62 -3.13 8.90
C GLN A 391 -8.91 -4.08 7.93
N LEU A 392 -9.51 -4.31 6.76
CA LEU A 392 -9.09 -5.26 5.74
C LEU A 392 -8.89 -4.62 4.35
N GLU A 393 -9.54 -3.51 4.03
CA GLU A 393 -9.59 -2.97 2.66
C GLU A 393 -8.71 -1.73 2.45
N GLY A 394 -8.08 -1.22 3.51
CA GLY A 394 -7.15 -0.10 3.44
C GLY A 394 -5.85 -0.31 4.21
N LYS A 395 -5.03 0.74 4.25
CA LYS A 395 -3.76 0.84 4.98
C LYS A 395 -3.64 2.25 5.53
N GLY A 396 -3.18 2.36 6.78
CA GLY A 396 -2.97 3.66 7.39
C GLY A 396 -1.50 4.09 7.43
N VAL A 397 -1.27 5.40 7.49
CA VAL A 397 0.03 6.04 7.72
C VAL A 397 -0.11 6.95 8.94
N ASN A 398 0.80 6.85 9.91
CA ASN A 398 0.74 7.64 11.14
C ASN A 398 2.03 8.48 11.30
N PHE A 399 1.87 9.73 11.72
CA PHE A 399 2.95 10.64 12.07
C PHE A 399 2.68 11.27 13.44
N PRO A 400 3.68 11.38 14.34
CA PRO A 400 3.50 12.07 15.61
C PRO A 400 3.26 13.56 15.38
N VAL A 401 2.32 14.13 16.14
CA VAL A 401 2.04 15.56 16.16
C VAL A 401 2.79 16.16 17.33
N SER A 402 3.90 16.84 17.04
CA SER A 402 4.78 17.36 18.09
C SER A 402 4.85 18.88 18.11
N VAL A 403 4.95 19.48 19.30
CA VAL A 403 5.28 20.90 19.48
C VAL A 403 6.72 21.10 19.90
N GLN A 404 7.29 22.23 19.47
CA GLN A 404 8.65 22.63 19.79
C GLN A 404 8.66 23.33 21.15
N LEU A 405 9.37 22.76 22.13
CA LEU A 405 9.44 23.32 23.48
C LEU A 405 10.31 24.58 23.57
N SER A 406 11.05 24.90 22.51
CA SER A 406 11.82 26.15 22.43
C SER A 406 10.96 27.42 22.51
N GLU A 407 9.69 27.35 22.08
CA GLU A 407 8.76 28.48 22.19
C GLU A 407 8.25 28.64 23.62
N LEU A 408 7.93 27.53 24.28
CA LEU A 408 7.58 27.51 25.69
C LEU A 408 8.74 28.00 26.57
N SER A 409 9.97 27.57 26.29
CA SER A 409 11.18 28.08 26.94
C SER A 409 11.26 29.62 26.86
N LYS A 410 10.98 30.22 25.69
CA LYS A 410 10.92 31.69 25.55
C LYS A 410 9.82 32.32 26.40
N LYS A 411 8.62 31.72 26.45
CA LYS A 411 7.51 32.18 27.32
C LYS A 411 7.85 32.06 28.80
N MET A 412 8.70 31.10 29.17
CA MET A 412 9.21 30.89 30.53
C MET A 412 10.54 31.61 30.79
N ASN A 413 10.75 32.78 30.17
CA ASN A 413 11.94 33.63 30.37
C ASN A 413 13.28 32.95 30.04
N GLY A 414 13.29 32.04 29.06
CA GLY A 414 14.50 31.35 28.60
C GLY A 414 14.95 30.19 29.49
N ARG A 415 14.14 29.78 30.46
CA ARG A 415 14.37 28.55 31.25
C ARG A 415 14.41 27.33 30.34
N GLU A 416 15.18 26.32 30.73
CA GLU A 416 15.30 25.11 29.92
C GLU A 416 14.01 24.31 30.00
N VAL A 417 13.37 24.04 28.87
CA VAL A 417 12.15 23.23 28.80
C VAL A 417 12.36 22.07 27.84
N THR A 418 12.22 20.85 28.33
CA THR A 418 12.45 19.62 27.57
C THR A 418 11.38 18.58 27.86
N SER A 419 11.21 17.60 26.97
CA SER A 419 10.40 16.41 27.21
C SER A 419 11.29 15.28 27.70
N THR A 420 10.75 14.47 28.61
CA THR A 420 11.39 13.23 29.11
C THR A 420 11.68 12.22 28.00
N ILE A 421 10.88 12.22 26.93
CA ILE A 421 10.95 11.24 25.83
C ILE A 421 11.72 11.79 24.63
N TYR A 422 11.41 13.02 24.19
CA TYR A 422 11.85 13.54 22.89
C TYR A 422 12.75 14.79 22.98
N GLY A 423 13.22 15.16 24.18
CA GLY A 423 14.16 16.26 24.36
C GLY A 423 13.53 17.61 24.02
N SER A 424 13.87 18.22 22.88
CA SER A 424 13.39 19.58 22.52
C SER A 424 11.95 19.64 21.97
N LYS A 425 11.27 18.50 21.88
CA LYS A 425 9.89 18.38 21.36
C LYS A 425 9.02 17.67 22.38
N TYR A 426 7.73 18.00 22.39
CA TYR A 426 6.71 17.26 23.12
C TYR A 426 5.74 16.64 22.12
N ASP A 427 5.41 15.36 22.31
CA ASP A 427 4.48 14.61 21.47
C ASP A 427 3.06 14.82 21.98
N MET A 428 2.23 15.54 21.21
CA MET A 428 0.86 15.88 21.59
C MET A 428 -0.16 14.85 21.13
N GLY A 429 0.22 13.91 20.26
CA GLY A 429 -0.70 12.95 19.67
C GLY A 429 -0.24 12.54 18.28
N HIS A 430 -1.19 12.24 17.38
CA HIS A 430 -0.85 11.67 16.07
C HIS A 430 -1.76 12.16 14.94
N TYR A 431 -1.16 12.28 13.77
CA TYR A 431 -1.80 12.49 12.49
C TYR A 431 -1.82 11.18 11.73
N GLU A 432 -2.93 10.90 11.09
CA GLU A 432 -3.32 9.56 10.74
C GLU A 432 -4.06 9.59 9.38
N SER A 433 -3.48 8.99 8.34
CA SER A 433 -4.07 8.90 6.99
C SER A 433 -4.46 7.47 6.65
N TYR A 434 -5.74 7.20 6.43
CA TYR A 434 -6.24 5.92 5.96
C TYR A 434 -6.50 5.92 4.45
N TYR A 435 -5.81 5.03 3.74
CA TYR A 435 -5.86 4.90 2.28
C TYR A 435 -6.53 3.59 1.85
N PRO A 436 -7.32 3.58 0.76
CA PRO A 436 -7.79 2.33 0.16
C PRO A 436 -6.60 1.51 -0.39
N LYS A 437 -6.64 0.19 -0.24
CA LYS A 437 -5.65 -0.74 -0.85
C LYS A 437 -5.71 -0.74 -2.37
N LYS A 438 -6.80 -0.26 -2.94
CA LYS A 438 -7.01 -0.20 -4.38
C LYS A 438 -7.62 1.13 -4.75
N VAL A 439 -6.89 1.87 -5.58
CA VAL A 439 -7.34 3.12 -6.20
C VAL A 439 -7.59 2.84 -7.66
N TYR A 440 -8.66 3.43 -8.19
CA TYR A 440 -9.17 3.12 -9.52
C TYR A 440 -9.00 4.30 -10.46
N PHE A 441 -8.38 4.06 -11.62
CA PHE A 441 -8.24 5.10 -12.63
C PHE A 441 -9.58 5.42 -13.28
N GLY A 442 -9.85 6.71 -13.50
CA GLY A 442 -11.04 7.15 -14.22
C GLY A 442 -11.03 6.58 -15.65
N LYS A 443 -12.17 6.11 -16.16
CA LYS A 443 -12.29 5.51 -17.50
C LYS A 443 -11.49 4.21 -17.71
N ASP A 444 -11.11 3.50 -16.64
CA ASP A 444 -10.46 2.20 -16.76
C ASP A 444 -11.37 1.17 -17.46
N PRO A 445 -10.97 0.60 -18.63
CA PRO A 445 -11.76 -0.42 -19.32
C PRO A 445 -12.02 -1.68 -18.48
N ALA A 446 -11.13 -2.01 -17.54
CA ALA A 446 -11.29 -3.18 -16.67
C ALA A 446 -12.48 -3.03 -15.71
N LEU A 447 -12.84 -1.80 -15.33
CA LEU A 447 -14.02 -1.54 -14.51
C LEU A 447 -15.32 -1.89 -15.24
N LYS A 448 -15.41 -1.57 -16.53
CA LYS A 448 -16.58 -1.92 -17.35
C LYS A 448 -16.74 -3.44 -17.51
N ILE A 449 -15.62 -4.17 -17.60
CA ILE A 449 -15.64 -5.63 -17.68
C ILE A 449 -16.06 -6.24 -16.33
N ALA A 450 -15.53 -5.72 -15.21
CA ALA A 450 -15.93 -6.14 -13.87
C ALA A 450 -17.42 -5.85 -13.60
N GLN A 451 -17.93 -4.73 -14.10
CA GLN A 451 -19.36 -4.42 -14.06
C GLN A 451 -20.17 -5.45 -14.83
N ILE A 452 -19.84 -5.74 -16.10
CA ILE A 452 -20.59 -6.74 -16.89
C ILE A 452 -20.62 -8.11 -16.19
N ALA A 453 -19.54 -8.48 -15.49
CA ALA A 453 -19.50 -9.70 -14.68
C ALA A 453 -20.40 -9.61 -13.42
N ASN A 454 -20.42 -8.48 -12.73
CA ASN A 454 -21.26 -8.25 -11.55
C ASN A 454 -22.75 -8.03 -11.89
N SER A 455 -23.07 -7.39 -13.02
CA SER A 455 -24.43 -7.18 -13.52
C SER A 455 -25.17 -8.47 -13.87
N GLN A 456 -24.44 -9.59 -14.02
CA GLN A 456 -25.05 -10.93 -14.16
C GLN A 456 -25.67 -11.42 -12.84
N MET A 457 -25.27 -10.86 -11.69
CA MET A 457 -26.11 -10.88 -10.48
C MET A 457 -27.09 -9.72 -10.60
N ASN A 458 -28.29 -10.01 -11.07
CA ASN A 458 -29.34 -9.04 -11.31
C ASN A 458 -29.76 -8.41 -9.96
N MET A 459 -29.21 -7.24 -9.62
CA MET A 459 -29.47 -6.57 -8.33
C MET A 459 -30.96 -6.27 -8.10
N ASP A 460 -31.70 -5.97 -9.18
CA ASP A 460 -33.16 -5.83 -9.14
C ASP A 460 -33.84 -7.16 -8.77
N GLU A 461 -33.27 -8.29 -9.20
CA GLU A 461 -33.74 -9.63 -8.85
C GLU A 461 -33.35 -10.00 -7.42
N THR A 462 -32.15 -9.65 -6.95
CA THR A 462 -31.77 -9.81 -5.54
C THR A 462 -32.68 -8.98 -4.63
N GLN A 463 -32.90 -7.70 -4.94
CA GLN A 463 -33.78 -6.83 -4.17
C GLN A 463 -35.24 -7.32 -4.21
N LYS A 464 -35.71 -7.77 -5.37
CA LYS A 464 -37.03 -8.38 -5.52
C LYS A 464 -37.14 -9.72 -4.77
N ASN A 465 -36.10 -10.54 -4.75
CA ASN A 465 -36.04 -11.79 -4.00
C ASN A 465 -36.04 -11.53 -2.50
N LEU A 466 -35.31 -10.51 -2.03
CA LEU A 466 -35.33 -10.08 -0.63
C LEU A 466 -36.69 -9.47 -0.22
N GLN A 467 -37.35 -8.72 -1.11
CA GLN A 467 -38.73 -8.25 -0.89
C GLN A 467 -39.71 -9.44 -0.85
N ASN A 468 -39.59 -10.39 -1.78
CA ASN A 468 -40.43 -11.59 -1.82
C ASN A 468 -40.19 -12.51 -0.61
N ALA A 469 -38.98 -12.54 -0.08
CA ALA A 469 -38.62 -13.26 1.14
C ALA A 469 -39.08 -12.55 2.42
N GLY A 470 -39.70 -11.36 2.31
CA GLY A 470 -40.16 -10.56 3.44
C GLY A 470 -39.04 -9.87 4.24
N ILE A 471 -37.82 -9.86 3.70
CA ILE A 471 -36.63 -9.29 4.33
C ILE A 471 -36.57 -7.78 4.09
N LEU A 472 -37.00 -7.31 2.93
CA LEU A 472 -37.16 -5.89 2.65
C LEU A 472 -38.64 -5.52 2.76
N GLY A 473 -38.96 -4.58 3.66
CA GLY A 473 -40.33 -4.07 3.78
C GLY A 473 -40.84 -3.51 2.45
N ASN A 474 -42.08 -3.85 2.08
CA ASN A 474 -42.77 -3.25 0.94
C ASN A 474 -42.96 -1.74 1.23
N LYS A 475 -41.99 -0.91 0.87
CA LYS A 475 -42.20 0.54 0.76
C LYS A 475 -43.04 0.80 -0.49
N GLY A 476 -44.33 0.49 -0.38
CA GLY A 476 -45.34 0.78 -1.38
C GLY A 476 -45.43 2.28 -1.62
N LYS A 477 -45.48 2.64 -2.90
CA LYS A 477 -45.85 3.97 -3.39
C LYS A 477 -47.28 4.30 -2.94
N ASP A 478 -47.44 4.84 -1.74
CA ASP A 478 -48.69 5.50 -1.34
C ASP A 478 -48.73 6.90 -1.96
N GLU A 479 -48.94 6.97 -3.28
CA GLU A 479 -49.60 8.14 -3.88
C GLU A 479 -51.12 7.93 -3.75
N PRO A 480 -51.86 8.86 -3.13
CA PRO A 480 -53.31 8.75 -3.07
C PRO A 480 -53.89 9.10 -4.45
N LYS A 481 -54.35 8.09 -5.19
CA LYS A 481 -55.26 8.29 -6.32
C LYS A 481 -56.64 7.73 -6.00
N ALA A 482 -57.61 8.62 -6.20
CA ALA A 482 -59.01 8.47 -5.89
C ALA A 482 -59.71 7.36 -6.68
N ASP A 483 -60.72 6.79 -6.01
CA ASP A 483 -61.91 6.11 -6.52
C ASP A 483 -61.91 5.61 -7.98
N ASN A 484 -61.97 4.28 -8.13
CA ASN A 484 -63.17 3.68 -8.71
C ASN A 484 -63.22 2.16 -8.48
N THR A 485 -64.41 1.72 -8.07
CA THR A 485 -64.94 0.35 -8.09
C THR A 485 -64.64 -0.39 -9.40
N THR A 486 -64.39 -1.71 -9.36
CA THR A 486 -65.22 -2.79 -9.97
C THR A 486 -64.49 -4.16 -10.01
N LYS A 487 -65.15 -5.17 -9.43
CA LYS A 487 -65.18 -6.63 -9.70
C LYS A 487 -63.89 -7.46 -9.88
N VAL A 488 -63.74 -8.35 -8.90
CA VAL A 488 -63.30 -9.76 -8.97
C VAL A 488 -63.65 -10.45 -10.30
N TYR A 489 -62.64 -11.08 -10.92
CA TYR A 489 -62.77 -12.37 -11.61
C TYR A 489 -61.45 -13.15 -11.53
N ASP A 490 -61.59 -14.44 -11.23
CA ASP A 490 -60.56 -15.48 -11.14
C ASP A 490 -59.73 -15.64 -12.42
N GLY A 491 -58.46 -15.98 -12.23
CA GLY A 491 -57.65 -16.61 -13.26
C GLY A 491 -56.16 -16.59 -12.97
N ASP A 492 -55.67 -17.45 -12.06
CA ASP A 492 -54.28 -17.92 -12.16
C ASP A 492 -54.01 -19.18 -11.32
N THR A 493 -54.44 -20.34 -11.83
CA THR A 493 -54.08 -21.66 -11.26
C THR A 493 -53.21 -22.50 -12.17
N THR A 494 -52.78 -21.99 -13.33
CA THR A 494 -51.98 -22.77 -14.29
C THR A 494 -50.49 -22.39 -14.28
N GLN A 495 -50.15 -21.18 -13.82
CA GLN A 495 -48.76 -20.68 -13.80
C GLN A 495 -47.97 -21.13 -12.55
N ASN A 496 -48.65 -21.42 -11.44
CA ASN A 496 -48.03 -21.93 -10.21
C ASN A 496 -47.65 -23.42 -10.26
N LEU A 497 -48.23 -24.21 -11.18
CA LEU A 497 -47.92 -25.63 -11.35
C LEU A 497 -46.70 -25.88 -12.23
N MET A 498 -46.41 -25.01 -13.22
CA MET A 498 -45.18 -25.14 -14.02
C MET A 498 -43.91 -24.72 -13.27
N ASN A 499 -44.02 -23.77 -12.33
CA ASN A 499 -42.86 -23.35 -11.53
C ASN A 499 -42.48 -24.36 -10.44
N SER A 500 -43.42 -25.15 -9.89
CA SER A 500 -43.08 -26.14 -8.86
C SER A 500 -42.36 -27.38 -9.41
N GLU A 501 -42.68 -27.80 -10.64
CA GLU A 501 -42.04 -28.97 -11.27
C GLU A 501 -40.58 -28.65 -11.66
N LEU A 502 -40.32 -27.45 -12.16
CA LEU A 502 -38.96 -26.97 -12.48
C LEU A 502 -38.11 -26.79 -11.22
N LEU A 503 -38.70 -26.26 -10.14
CA LEU A 503 -38.02 -26.12 -8.85
C LEU A 503 -37.67 -27.49 -8.25
N ARG A 504 -38.56 -28.48 -8.40
CA ARG A 504 -38.30 -29.86 -7.95
C ARG A 504 -37.17 -30.52 -8.75
N GLN A 505 -37.12 -30.32 -10.07
CA GLN A 505 -36.03 -30.84 -10.91
C GLN A 505 -34.67 -30.20 -10.56
N MET A 506 -34.63 -28.90 -10.28
CA MET A 506 -33.39 -28.24 -9.82
C MET A 506 -32.92 -28.77 -8.46
N GLN A 507 -33.84 -28.96 -7.51
CA GLN A 507 -33.50 -29.50 -6.19
C GLN A 507 -32.96 -30.94 -6.29
N GLU A 508 -33.54 -31.75 -7.18
CA GLU A 508 -33.10 -33.13 -7.39
C GLU A 508 -31.73 -33.21 -8.08
N GLN A 509 -31.45 -32.28 -9.00
CA GLN A 509 -30.14 -32.15 -9.65
C GLN A 509 -29.05 -31.65 -8.69
N GLN A 510 -29.37 -30.69 -7.81
CA GLN A 510 -28.45 -30.24 -6.75
C GLN A 510 -28.11 -31.38 -5.78
N LYS A 511 -29.09 -32.18 -5.38
CA LYS A 511 -28.90 -33.30 -4.47
C LYS A 511 -28.00 -34.40 -5.06
N GLN A 512 -28.09 -34.64 -6.38
CA GLN A 512 -27.19 -35.55 -7.08
C GLN A 512 -25.75 -35.01 -7.18
N GLN A 513 -25.58 -33.72 -7.45
CA GLN A 513 -24.24 -33.08 -7.45
C GLN A 513 -23.60 -33.09 -6.06
N GLU A 514 -24.39 -32.91 -5.00
CA GLU A 514 -23.91 -32.96 -3.62
C GLU A 514 -23.46 -34.38 -3.22
N GLN A 515 -24.22 -35.42 -3.62
CA GLN A 515 -23.81 -36.82 -3.42
C GLN A 515 -22.52 -37.18 -4.17
N GLN A 516 -22.33 -36.67 -5.39
CA GLN A 516 -21.07 -36.87 -6.13
C GLN A 516 -19.89 -36.20 -5.44
N ARG A 517 -20.05 -34.96 -4.97
CA ARG A 517 -19.00 -34.24 -4.21
C ARG A 517 -18.62 -34.97 -2.92
N LEU A 518 -19.60 -35.52 -2.19
CA LEU A 518 -19.36 -36.32 -1.00
C LEU A 518 -18.57 -37.60 -1.30
N GLN A 519 -18.85 -38.29 -2.41
CA GLN A 519 -18.09 -39.47 -2.82
C GLN A 519 -16.65 -39.12 -3.23
N GLU A 520 -16.44 -38.00 -3.92
CA GLU A 520 -15.09 -37.53 -4.27
C GLU A 520 -14.29 -37.12 -3.03
N GLN A 521 -14.92 -36.46 -2.06
CA GLN A 521 -14.29 -36.10 -0.80
C GLN A 521 -13.84 -37.33 -0.01
N GLN A 522 -14.68 -38.38 0.04
CA GLN A 522 -14.33 -39.65 0.69
C GLN A 522 -13.14 -40.33 0.01
N LYS A 523 -13.11 -40.37 -1.33
CA LYS A 523 -11.97 -40.91 -2.10
C LYS A 523 -10.68 -40.13 -1.83
N LEU A 524 -10.75 -38.80 -1.80
CA LEU A 524 -9.58 -37.96 -1.54
C LEU A 524 -9.04 -38.18 -0.11
N GLN A 525 -9.94 -38.28 0.87
CA GLN A 525 -9.57 -38.53 2.27
C GLN A 525 -8.92 -39.92 2.45
N GLU A 526 -9.39 -40.92 1.71
CA GLU A 526 -8.81 -42.26 1.72
C GLU A 526 -7.43 -42.31 1.04
N GLN A 527 -7.24 -41.55 -0.04
CA GLN A 527 -5.94 -41.40 -0.71
C GLN A 527 -4.92 -40.70 0.19
N GLN A 528 -5.32 -39.65 0.93
CA GLN A 528 -4.47 -38.99 1.92
C GLN A 528 -4.09 -39.93 3.08
N ARG A 529 -5.01 -40.77 3.55
CA ARG A 529 -4.70 -41.80 4.57
C ARG A 529 -3.68 -42.83 4.08
N GLN A 530 -3.72 -43.21 2.81
CA GLN A 530 -2.73 -44.14 2.24
C GLN A 530 -1.34 -43.49 2.13
N GLN A 531 -1.26 -42.23 1.69
CA GLN A 531 0.01 -41.48 1.65
C GLN A 531 0.61 -41.29 3.04
N ALA A 532 -0.21 -40.95 4.04
CA ALA A 532 0.25 -40.80 5.43
C ALA A 532 0.82 -42.11 5.99
N LYS A 533 0.23 -43.27 5.64
CA LYS A 533 0.76 -44.58 6.04
C LYS A 533 2.11 -44.89 5.40
N GLN A 534 2.31 -44.53 4.12
CA GLN A 534 3.62 -44.67 3.45
C GLN A 534 4.70 -43.81 4.12
N GLN A 535 4.40 -42.54 4.39
CA GLN A 535 5.35 -41.63 5.06
C GLN A 535 5.73 -42.10 6.47
N LEU A 536 4.77 -42.62 7.23
CA LEU A 536 5.05 -43.15 8.57
C LEU A 536 5.97 -44.38 8.51
N GLN A 537 5.81 -45.22 7.49
CA GLN A 537 6.67 -46.39 7.27
C GLN A 537 8.09 -45.98 6.86
N GLU A 538 8.23 -44.93 6.05
CA GLU A 538 9.52 -44.33 5.71
C GLU A 538 10.21 -43.70 6.93
N GLN A 539 9.49 -42.95 7.76
CA GLN A 539 10.04 -42.38 9.00
C GLN A 539 10.53 -43.46 9.98
N GLN A 540 9.80 -44.56 10.14
CA GLN A 540 10.25 -45.67 11.00
C GLN A 540 11.53 -46.33 10.47
N SER A 541 11.69 -46.45 9.15
CA SER A 541 12.93 -46.97 8.56
C SER A 541 14.12 -46.02 8.72
N GLN A 542 13.89 -44.70 8.67
CA GLN A 542 14.93 -43.69 8.92
C GLN A 542 15.35 -43.62 10.40
N GLN A 543 14.39 -43.70 11.34
CA GLN A 543 14.69 -43.74 12.78
C GLN A 543 15.53 -44.97 13.15
N ASN A 544 15.26 -46.13 12.53
CA ASN A 544 16.06 -47.32 12.77
C ASN A 544 17.51 -47.17 12.27
N MET A 545 17.75 -46.49 11.14
CA MET A 545 19.12 -46.17 10.69
C MET A 545 19.83 -45.17 11.61
N GLN A 546 19.13 -44.15 12.09
CA GLN A 546 19.71 -43.10 12.94
C GLN A 546 20.07 -43.62 14.35
N SER A 547 19.30 -44.59 14.86
CA SER A 547 19.58 -45.27 16.13
C SER A 547 20.86 -46.11 16.11
N GLN A 548 21.23 -46.70 14.96
CA GLN A 548 22.50 -47.42 14.80
C GLN A 548 23.71 -46.47 14.75
N GLN A 549 23.55 -45.26 14.21
CA GLN A 549 24.62 -44.25 14.17
C GLN A 549 24.88 -43.61 15.55
N ASN A 550 23.84 -43.36 16.34
CA ASN A 550 23.98 -42.72 17.66
C ASN A 550 24.61 -43.64 18.71
N MET A 551 24.50 -44.96 18.57
CA MET A 551 25.15 -45.91 19.47
C MET A 551 26.69 -45.90 19.35
N GLN A 552 27.21 -45.47 18.19
CA GLN A 552 28.65 -45.39 17.93
C GLN A 552 29.28 -44.09 18.46
N ASN A 553 28.51 -42.99 18.55
CA ASN A 553 28.99 -41.70 19.06
C ASN A 553 28.96 -41.59 20.60
N GLN A 554 28.12 -42.39 21.28
CA GLN A 554 28.00 -42.34 22.73
C GLN A 554 29.21 -42.96 23.47
N GLN A 555 29.98 -43.84 22.80
CA GLN A 555 31.23 -44.39 23.36
C GLN A 555 32.39 -43.37 23.38
N ASN A 556 32.39 -42.36 22.52
CA ASN A 556 33.46 -41.33 22.49
C ASN A 556 33.23 -40.17 23.48
N MET A 557 32.01 -39.99 24.00
CA MET A 557 31.66 -38.84 24.84
C MET A 557 31.95 -39.08 26.34
N GLN A 558 31.95 -40.34 26.80
CA GLN A 558 32.24 -40.69 28.20
C GLN A 558 33.72 -40.52 28.57
N GLN A 559 34.64 -40.39 27.61
CA GLN A 559 36.06 -40.17 27.90
C GLN A 559 36.43 -38.69 28.12
N ASN A 560 35.62 -37.74 27.64
CA ASN A 560 35.90 -36.30 27.75
C ASN A 560 35.27 -35.61 28.97
N GLN A 561 34.31 -36.24 29.66
CA GLN A 561 33.63 -35.63 30.82
C GLN A 561 34.43 -35.68 32.13
N GLN A 562 35.50 -36.48 32.23
CA GLN A 562 36.32 -36.56 33.45
C GLN A 562 37.36 -35.42 33.59
N ASN A 563 37.62 -34.61 32.57
CA ASN A 563 38.66 -33.56 32.62
C ASN A 563 38.15 -32.13 32.87
N MET A 564 36.84 -31.85 32.79
CA MET A 564 36.32 -30.48 32.99
C MET A 564 35.85 -30.17 34.42
N GLN A 565 35.67 -31.17 35.28
CA GLN A 565 35.06 -30.97 36.60
C GLN A 565 36.01 -30.39 37.67
N ASN A 566 37.32 -30.27 37.38
CA ASN A 566 38.32 -29.79 38.36
C ASN A 566 38.74 -28.31 38.21
N GLN A 567 38.21 -27.55 37.23
CA GLN A 567 38.61 -26.14 37.01
C GLN A 567 37.58 -25.08 37.41
N GLN A 568 36.33 -25.43 37.71
CA GLN A 568 35.27 -24.43 37.97
C GLN A 568 35.11 -23.96 39.42
N ASN A 569 35.78 -24.58 40.40
CA ASN A 569 35.54 -24.32 41.83
C ASN A 569 36.46 -23.26 42.50
N LEU A 570 37.13 -22.39 41.74
CA LEU A 570 38.10 -21.43 42.32
C LEU A 570 37.93 -19.95 41.95
N GLN A 571 36.93 -19.56 41.16
CA GLN A 571 36.70 -18.14 40.80
C GLN A 571 35.43 -17.52 41.38
N GLN A 572 34.57 -18.30 42.06
CA GLN A 572 33.25 -17.81 42.46
C GLN A 572 33.21 -17.10 43.83
N SER A 573 34.31 -17.04 44.59
CA SER A 573 34.32 -16.48 45.95
C SER A 573 34.92 -15.07 46.10
N GLN A 574 35.27 -14.38 45.00
CA GLN A 574 35.81 -13.01 45.05
C GLN A 574 34.84 -11.94 44.53
N TRP A 575 33.72 -12.32 43.90
CA TRP A 575 32.80 -11.38 43.27
C TRP A 575 31.71 -10.82 44.20
N ASP A 576 31.36 -11.54 45.27
CA ASP A 576 30.19 -11.21 46.10
C ASP A 576 30.39 -10.07 47.10
N MET A 577 31.56 -9.41 47.15
CA MET A 577 31.87 -8.44 48.21
C MET A 577 31.97 -6.97 47.78
N GLN A 578 31.69 -6.61 46.52
CA GLN A 578 31.97 -5.24 46.03
C GLN A 578 30.82 -4.48 45.34
N MET A 579 29.57 -4.97 45.36
CA MET A 579 28.45 -4.28 44.69
C MET A 579 27.24 -4.06 45.62
N GLN A 580 27.41 -3.18 46.62
CA GLN A 580 26.28 -2.57 47.34
C GLN A 580 26.48 -1.06 47.46
N GLN A 581 26.10 -0.33 46.40
CA GLN A 581 25.51 1.01 46.50
C GLN A 581 24.98 1.45 45.12
N ASN A 582 23.67 1.68 45.03
CA ASN A 582 22.91 2.27 43.92
C ASN A 582 23.28 1.82 42.51
N GLN A 583 22.76 0.67 42.06
CA GLN A 583 22.71 0.37 40.63
C GLN A 583 21.34 -0.22 40.28
N GLN A 584 20.71 0.34 39.23
CA GLN A 584 19.67 -0.38 38.52
C GLN A 584 20.24 -1.73 38.07
N PRO A 585 19.43 -2.80 38.02
CA PRO A 585 19.89 -4.09 37.53
C PRO A 585 20.40 -3.92 36.10
N MET A 586 21.72 -3.99 35.93
CA MET A 586 22.37 -3.95 34.61
C MET A 586 21.96 -5.21 33.85
N ASP A 587 21.60 -5.07 32.58
CA ASP A 587 21.26 -6.20 31.72
C ASP A 587 22.44 -7.18 31.67
N GLU A 588 22.20 -8.45 31.98
CA GLU A 588 23.21 -9.51 31.97
C GLU A 588 23.94 -9.57 30.62
N GLY A 589 23.23 -9.29 29.53
CA GLY A 589 23.81 -9.23 28.18
C GLY A 589 24.79 -8.07 27.99
N GLU A 590 24.50 -6.92 28.58
CA GLU A 590 25.38 -5.76 28.53
C GLU A 590 26.66 -6.02 29.32
N MET A 591 26.56 -6.71 30.46
CA MET A 591 27.72 -7.19 31.21
C MET A 591 28.60 -8.13 30.37
N TYR A 592 28.01 -9.14 29.71
CA TYR A 592 28.78 -10.05 28.85
C TYR A 592 29.44 -9.32 27.67
N ILE A 593 28.72 -8.41 27.02
CA ILE A 593 29.27 -7.60 25.91
C ILE A 593 30.46 -6.78 26.38
N ASN A 594 30.34 -6.09 27.53
CA ASN A 594 31.41 -5.28 28.10
C ASN A 594 32.63 -6.13 28.46
N GLN A 595 32.42 -7.31 29.05
CA GLN A 595 33.50 -8.26 29.35
C GLN A 595 34.25 -8.71 28.08
N ARG A 596 33.54 -8.93 26.97
CA ARG A 596 34.16 -9.34 25.70
C ARG A 596 34.91 -8.19 25.03
N TRP A 597 34.41 -6.96 25.13
CA TRP A 597 35.16 -5.77 24.69
C TRP A 597 36.43 -5.56 25.51
N GLU A 598 36.37 -5.76 26.82
CA GLU A 598 37.55 -5.69 27.68
C GLU A 598 38.59 -6.76 27.30
N GLN A 599 38.16 -8.00 27.06
CA GLN A 599 39.05 -9.06 26.56
C GLN A 599 39.69 -8.69 25.22
N LEU A 600 38.91 -8.09 24.29
CA LEU A 600 39.38 -7.62 23.00
C LEU A 600 40.37 -6.46 23.09
N SER A 601 40.33 -5.67 24.16
CA SER A 601 41.29 -4.58 24.40
C SER A 601 42.70 -5.08 24.75
N ASN A 602 42.85 -6.37 25.07
CA ASN A 602 44.15 -6.99 25.32
C ASN A 602 44.93 -7.21 24.01
N VAL A 603 46.10 -6.58 23.91
CA VAL A 603 46.93 -6.48 22.67
C VAL A 603 47.47 -7.84 22.18
N ASN A 604 47.39 -8.90 22.99
CA ASN A 604 48.00 -10.20 22.70
C ASN A 604 47.07 -11.25 22.05
N LEU A 605 45.83 -10.91 21.71
CA LEU A 605 44.92 -11.86 21.06
C LEU A 605 45.27 -12.08 19.58
N ASN A 606 45.26 -13.33 19.14
CA ASN A 606 45.43 -13.66 17.71
C ASN A 606 44.15 -13.36 16.90
N ALA A 607 44.24 -13.33 15.57
CA ALA A 607 43.11 -12.98 14.71
C ALA A 607 41.89 -13.90 14.87
N GLY A 608 42.11 -15.19 15.11
CA GLY A 608 41.03 -16.16 15.35
C GLY A 608 40.30 -15.90 16.67
N GLU A 609 41.05 -15.58 17.72
CA GLU A 609 40.48 -15.23 19.03
C GLU A 609 39.67 -13.93 18.95
N ARG A 610 40.22 -12.90 18.28
CA ARG A 610 39.51 -11.62 18.07
C ARG A 610 38.21 -11.82 17.31
N LYS A 611 38.25 -12.63 16.25
CA LYS A 611 37.07 -13.02 15.47
C LYS A 611 36.02 -13.76 16.29
N SER A 612 36.43 -14.71 17.14
CA SER A 612 35.53 -15.42 18.07
C SER A 612 34.82 -14.44 19.00
N ARG A 613 35.57 -13.54 19.65
CA ARG A 613 35.00 -12.59 20.62
C ARG A 613 34.05 -11.57 19.99
N LEU A 614 34.33 -11.12 18.76
CA LEU A 614 33.42 -10.26 18.00
C LEU A 614 32.12 -11.00 17.62
N ALA A 615 32.21 -12.28 17.25
CA ALA A 615 31.02 -13.10 16.97
C ALA A 615 30.16 -13.31 18.23
N GLU A 616 30.80 -13.51 19.39
CA GLU A 616 30.12 -13.64 20.68
C GLU A 616 29.36 -12.35 21.07
N ILE A 617 29.96 -11.17 20.86
CA ILE A 617 29.30 -9.87 21.09
C ILE A 617 28.04 -9.74 20.23
N LEU A 618 28.12 -10.11 18.94
CA LEU A 618 26.98 -10.09 18.03
C LEU A 618 25.90 -11.09 18.43
N ALA A 619 26.27 -12.30 18.86
CA ALA A 619 25.33 -13.32 19.33
C ALA A 619 24.53 -12.82 20.54
N ILE A 620 25.20 -12.24 21.54
CA ILE A 620 24.55 -11.69 22.74
C ILE A 620 23.65 -10.51 22.37
N SER A 621 24.12 -9.61 21.49
CA SER A 621 23.31 -8.49 21.03
C SER A 621 22.04 -8.93 20.29
N GLU A 622 22.14 -9.92 19.42
CA GLU A 622 21.01 -10.48 18.66
C GLU A 622 20.01 -11.21 19.57
N MET A 623 20.49 -12.02 20.52
CA MET A 623 19.62 -12.68 21.51
C MET A 623 18.87 -11.67 22.38
N GLY A 624 19.57 -10.63 22.86
CA GLY A 624 18.96 -9.56 23.64
C GLY A 624 17.88 -8.82 22.84
N ALA A 625 18.16 -8.47 21.59
CA ALA A 625 17.19 -7.83 20.71
C ALA A 625 15.94 -8.70 20.48
N ARG A 626 16.11 -10.00 20.20
CA ARG A 626 15.00 -10.95 20.00
C ARG A 626 14.08 -11.05 21.23
N GLN A 627 14.64 -11.00 22.44
CA GLN A 627 13.86 -11.10 23.66
C GLN A 627 13.17 -9.79 24.05
N ARG A 628 13.82 -8.64 23.81
CA ARG A 628 13.19 -7.33 23.99
C ARG A 628 12.00 -7.13 23.04
N VAL A 629 12.09 -7.64 21.81
CA VAL A 629 10.95 -7.69 20.86
C VAL A 629 9.78 -8.51 21.41
N LYS A 630 10.04 -9.51 22.26
CA LYS A 630 9.01 -10.30 22.97
C LYS A 630 8.52 -9.63 24.26
N GLY A 631 8.91 -8.38 24.53
CA GLY A 631 8.54 -7.65 25.75
C GLY A 631 9.29 -8.06 27.01
N ILE A 632 10.33 -8.90 26.90
CA ILE A 632 11.14 -9.32 28.04
C ILE A 632 12.10 -8.18 28.39
N LYS A 633 11.88 -7.53 29.55
CA LYS A 633 12.69 -6.39 30.02
C LYS A 633 14.13 -6.78 30.37
N ASN A 634 14.33 -7.98 30.92
CA ASN A 634 15.64 -8.53 31.28
C ASN A 634 15.87 -9.83 30.48
N PRO A 635 16.56 -9.76 29.33
CA PRO A 635 16.83 -10.94 28.51
C PRO A 635 17.59 -12.02 29.28
N VAL A 636 17.24 -13.29 29.04
CA VAL A 636 17.88 -14.47 29.63
C VAL A 636 18.70 -15.20 28.56
N TYR A 637 19.99 -15.38 28.77
CA TYR A 637 20.90 -15.90 27.74
C TYR A 637 21.13 -17.41 27.88
N ASP A 638 20.37 -18.22 27.13
CA ASP A 638 20.60 -19.66 27.06
C ASP A 638 21.97 -19.97 26.43
N THR A 639 22.79 -20.77 27.12
CA THR A 639 24.16 -21.08 26.70
C THR A 639 24.21 -21.86 25.38
N ASN A 640 23.26 -22.77 25.14
CA ASN A 640 23.24 -23.56 23.91
C ASN A 640 22.85 -22.69 22.72
N GLU A 641 21.84 -21.83 22.88
CA GLU A 641 21.44 -20.86 21.85
C GLU A 641 22.58 -19.88 21.54
N TYR A 642 23.26 -19.35 22.56
CA TYR A 642 24.42 -18.47 22.40
C TYR A 642 25.56 -19.12 21.62
N LEU A 643 25.94 -20.36 21.95
CA LEU A 643 27.00 -21.09 21.24
C LEU A 643 26.58 -21.42 19.81
N ALA A 644 25.33 -21.82 19.58
CA ALA A 644 24.80 -22.07 18.24
C ALA A 644 24.82 -20.80 17.39
N LEU A 645 24.44 -19.66 17.97
CA LEU A 645 24.39 -18.37 17.29
C LEU A 645 25.79 -17.84 16.97
N THR A 646 26.72 -17.97 17.92
CA THR A 646 28.13 -17.63 17.74
C THR A 646 28.74 -18.45 16.60
N ASN A 647 28.51 -19.77 16.57
CA ASN A 647 28.96 -20.63 15.49
C ASN A 647 28.31 -20.27 14.15
N ARG A 648 27.03 -19.91 14.14
CA ARG A 648 26.36 -19.40 12.92
C ARG A 648 27.03 -18.14 12.40
N ILE A 649 27.34 -17.18 13.27
CA ILE A 649 27.99 -15.91 12.92
C ILE A 649 29.43 -16.15 12.43
N LEU A 650 30.19 -17.04 13.06
CA LEU A 650 31.53 -17.42 12.62
C LEU A 650 31.55 -18.02 11.20
N ASN A 651 30.49 -18.71 10.82
CA ASN A 651 30.32 -19.27 9.48
C ASN A 651 29.60 -18.32 8.50
N ASP A 652 29.23 -17.11 8.94
CA ASP A 652 28.54 -16.14 8.09
C ASP A 652 29.51 -15.41 7.17
N GLU A 653 29.18 -15.40 5.87
CA GLU A 653 29.99 -14.78 4.82
C GLU A 653 30.19 -13.27 5.04
N ALA A 654 29.13 -12.56 5.47
CA ALA A 654 29.20 -11.12 5.68
C ALA A 654 30.03 -10.77 6.90
N PHE A 655 29.92 -11.56 7.97
CA PHE A 655 30.76 -11.40 9.15
C PHE A 655 32.23 -11.64 8.82
N ASN A 656 32.54 -12.70 8.08
CA ASN A 656 33.92 -12.99 7.67
C ASN A 656 34.52 -11.84 6.86
N ARG A 657 33.83 -11.34 5.84
CA ARG A 657 34.29 -10.18 5.06
C ARG A 657 34.45 -8.90 5.89
N LEU A 658 33.57 -8.69 6.87
CA LEU A 658 33.64 -7.53 7.75
C LEU A 658 34.89 -7.53 8.62
N VAL A 659 35.36 -8.69 9.08
CA VAL A 659 36.47 -8.79 10.05
C VAL A 659 37.80 -9.20 9.42
N ASP A 660 37.81 -9.60 8.15
CA ASP A 660 39.03 -9.95 7.42
C ASP A 660 39.89 -8.70 7.07
N ASN A 661 41.09 -8.94 6.53
CA ASN A 661 42.05 -7.90 6.10
C ASN A 661 42.45 -6.87 7.19
N GLY A 662 42.42 -7.28 8.46
CA GLY A 662 42.81 -6.44 9.59
C GLY A 662 41.73 -5.44 10.02
N ASN A 663 40.51 -5.53 9.48
CA ASN A 663 39.42 -4.65 9.87
C ASN A 663 38.86 -4.97 11.26
N ASP A 664 39.06 -6.20 11.75
CA ASP A 664 38.84 -6.59 13.15
C ASP A 664 39.53 -5.63 14.13
N ILE A 665 40.77 -5.21 13.86
CA ILE A 665 41.51 -4.26 14.71
C ILE A 665 40.82 -2.90 14.76
N ASN A 666 40.32 -2.42 13.62
CA ASN A 666 39.61 -1.13 13.55
C ASN A 666 38.29 -1.18 14.33
N ILE A 667 37.56 -2.29 14.19
CA ILE A 667 36.31 -2.53 14.94
C ILE A 667 36.60 -2.54 16.45
N ILE A 668 37.64 -3.27 16.86
CA ILE A 668 38.05 -3.36 18.27
C ILE A 668 38.46 -2.01 18.84
N ARG A 669 39.16 -1.18 18.06
CA ARG A 669 39.58 0.15 18.51
C ARG A 669 38.39 1.06 18.83
N VAL A 670 37.25 0.85 18.17
CA VAL A 670 36.06 1.67 18.34
C VAL A 670 35.18 1.16 19.50
N SER A 671 35.28 -0.13 19.85
CA SER A 671 34.52 -0.78 20.94
C SER A 671 33.02 -0.46 20.95
N ASP A 672 32.40 -0.41 19.78
CA ASP A 672 31.01 0.04 19.62
C ASP A 672 30.18 -1.05 18.92
N THR A 673 29.36 -1.73 19.73
CA THR A 673 28.45 -2.79 19.26
C THR A 673 27.50 -2.30 18.17
N LYS A 674 27.02 -1.04 18.21
CA LYS A 674 26.11 -0.50 17.19
C LYS A 674 26.84 -0.31 15.85
N LYS A 675 28.11 0.10 15.88
CA LYS A 675 28.94 0.20 14.67
C LYS A 675 29.28 -1.17 14.10
N LEU A 676 29.54 -2.16 14.95
CA LEU A 676 29.75 -3.54 14.51
C LEU A 676 28.50 -4.10 13.80
N VAL A 677 27.31 -3.92 14.40
CA VAL A 677 26.03 -4.36 13.81
C VAL A 677 25.73 -3.62 12.49
N SER A 678 25.93 -2.30 12.43
CA SER A 678 25.69 -1.53 11.20
C SER A 678 26.70 -1.83 10.10
N GLY A 679 27.97 -2.10 10.44
CA GLY A 679 28.99 -2.61 9.53
C GLY A 679 28.58 -3.94 8.91
N LEU A 680 28.11 -4.89 9.72
CA LEU A 680 27.61 -6.18 9.25
C LEU A 680 26.41 -6.02 8.29
N ALA A 681 25.44 -5.18 8.66
CA ALA A 681 24.28 -4.92 7.80
C ALA A 681 24.68 -4.31 6.44
N ARG A 682 25.69 -3.45 6.42
CA ARG A 682 26.27 -2.91 5.18
C ARG A 682 26.91 -4.00 4.33
N THR A 683 27.73 -4.87 4.92
CA THR A 683 28.38 -5.98 4.20
C THR A 683 27.35 -6.98 3.65
N VAL A 684 26.27 -7.27 4.40
CA VAL A 684 25.14 -8.09 3.90
C VAL A 684 24.50 -7.45 2.66
N LYS A 685 24.32 -6.13 2.66
CA LYS A 685 23.80 -5.39 1.49
C LYS A 685 24.77 -5.45 0.31
N GLU A 686 26.07 -5.33 0.55
CA GLU A 686 27.11 -5.44 -0.48
C GLU A 686 27.12 -6.84 -1.13
N ILE A 687 27.11 -7.92 -0.33
CA ILE A 687 27.00 -9.30 -0.82
C ILE A 687 25.69 -9.52 -1.59
N LYS A 688 24.57 -8.99 -1.08
CA LYS A 688 23.27 -9.11 -1.78
C LYS A 688 23.30 -8.40 -3.13
N ASN A 689 23.99 -7.27 -3.24
CA ASN A 689 24.16 -6.55 -4.50
C ASN A 689 25.08 -7.31 -5.46
N GLU A 690 26.18 -7.88 -4.95
CA GLU A 690 27.08 -8.74 -5.74
C GLU A 690 26.37 -9.97 -6.27
N LYS A 691 25.59 -10.69 -5.46
CA LYS A 691 24.83 -11.86 -5.90
C LYS A 691 23.84 -11.55 -7.04
N ARG A 692 23.45 -10.30 -7.29
CA ARG A 692 22.65 -9.92 -8.48
C ARG A 692 23.43 -10.06 -9.79
N TYR A 693 24.76 -9.99 -9.73
CA TYR A 693 25.67 -10.23 -10.85
C TYR A 693 25.92 -11.71 -11.08
N ASP A 694 25.24 -12.61 -10.36
CA ASP A 694 25.29 -14.02 -10.67
C ASP A 694 24.72 -14.26 -12.08
N ILE A 695 25.58 -14.76 -12.96
CA ILE A 695 25.23 -15.15 -14.32
C ILE A 695 25.14 -16.66 -14.48
N SER A 696 25.22 -17.46 -13.41
CA SER A 696 25.26 -18.93 -13.45
C SER A 696 24.22 -19.55 -14.40
N ASP A 697 22.95 -19.14 -14.27
CA ASP A 697 21.83 -19.61 -15.11
C ASP A 697 21.98 -19.25 -16.60
N ARG A 698 22.74 -18.18 -16.90
CA ARG A 698 22.93 -17.64 -18.26
C ARG A 698 24.38 -17.67 -18.72
N GLN A 699 25.26 -18.38 -18.02
CA GLN A 699 26.72 -18.23 -18.13
C GLN A 699 27.20 -18.49 -19.56
N LYS A 700 26.77 -19.61 -20.16
CA LYS A 700 27.13 -19.97 -21.55
C LYS A 700 26.69 -18.92 -22.58
N LEU A 701 25.52 -18.30 -22.36
CA LEU A 701 24.98 -17.29 -23.26
C LEU A 701 25.76 -15.98 -23.13
N VAL A 702 26.01 -15.54 -21.89
CA VAL A 702 26.78 -14.34 -21.59
C VAL A 702 28.20 -14.48 -22.12
N GLN A 703 28.90 -15.58 -21.83
CA GLN A 703 30.23 -15.89 -22.38
C GLN A 703 30.27 -15.80 -23.90
N LYS A 704 29.33 -16.44 -24.59
CA LYS A 704 29.24 -16.40 -26.05
C LYS A 704 29.07 -14.98 -26.59
N ARG A 705 28.27 -14.15 -25.92
CA ARG A 705 28.05 -12.74 -26.30
C ARG A 705 29.25 -11.87 -25.98
N CYS A 706 29.87 -12.03 -24.81
CA CYS A 706 31.10 -11.34 -24.43
C CYS A 706 32.24 -11.68 -25.39
N LYS A 707 32.37 -12.93 -25.84
CA LYS A 707 33.36 -13.34 -26.86
C LYS A 707 33.16 -12.63 -28.20
N PHE A 708 31.90 -12.45 -28.62
CA PHE A 708 31.58 -11.67 -29.80
C PHE A 708 31.91 -10.18 -29.62
N ILE A 709 31.57 -9.62 -28.45
CA ILE A 709 31.84 -8.21 -28.11
C ILE A 709 33.36 -7.96 -28.07
N ALA A 710 34.13 -8.80 -27.38
CA ALA A 710 35.58 -8.70 -27.30
C ALA A 710 36.23 -8.76 -28.69
N GLY A 711 35.85 -9.71 -29.54
CA GLY A 711 36.37 -9.78 -30.92
C GLY A 711 36.03 -8.53 -31.75
N LYS A 712 34.92 -7.86 -31.47
CA LYS A 712 34.60 -6.55 -32.08
C LYS A 712 35.45 -5.43 -31.50
N MET A 713 35.68 -5.41 -30.19
CA MET A 713 36.54 -4.42 -29.53
C MET A 713 37.98 -4.52 -30.02
N GLU A 714 38.52 -5.74 -30.12
CA GLU A 714 39.83 -6.03 -30.72
C GLU A 714 39.91 -5.58 -32.18
N ALA A 715 38.89 -5.82 -33.00
CA ALA A 715 38.88 -5.36 -34.40
C ALA A 715 38.92 -3.82 -34.52
N THR A 716 38.46 -3.10 -33.50
CA THR A 716 38.51 -1.62 -33.44
C THR A 716 39.79 -1.08 -32.77
N LYS A 717 40.72 -1.96 -32.40
CA LYS A 717 42.05 -1.60 -31.86
C LYS A 717 42.86 -0.89 -32.95
N LYS A 718 43.26 0.35 -32.67
CA LYS A 718 44.22 1.08 -33.51
C LYS A 718 45.63 0.79 -33.01
N SER A 719 46.64 0.94 -33.86
CA SER A 719 48.06 0.65 -33.54
C SER A 719 48.66 1.45 -32.37
N LYS A 720 47.95 2.48 -31.87
CA LYS A 720 48.25 3.22 -30.63
C LYS A 720 46.96 3.38 -29.83
N ASN A 721 46.53 2.32 -29.15
CA ASN A 721 45.37 2.37 -28.27
C ASN A 721 45.72 3.00 -26.92
N ASP A 722 44.67 3.54 -26.28
CA ASP A 722 44.66 4.02 -24.90
C ASP A 722 44.80 2.81 -23.96
N SER A 723 45.71 2.87 -22.96
CA SER A 723 45.93 1.77 -22.01
C SER A 723 44.64 1.35 -21.32
N ASP A 724 43.79 2.33 -21.02
CA ASP A 724 42.51 2.12 -20.34
C ASP A 724 41.53 1.29 -21.20
N PHE A 725 41.67 1.32 -22.53
CA PHE A 725 40.81 0.51 -23.41
C PHE A 725 41.28 -0.94 -23.52
N GLU A 726 42.57 -1.20 -23.33
CA GLU A 726 43.09 -2.58 -23.24
C GLU A 726 42.59 -3.25 -21.96
N GLU A 727 42.62 -2.54 -20.84
CA GLU A 727 42.05 -3.00 -19.56
C GLU A 727 40.55 -3.35 -19.68
N VAL A 728 39.80 -2.55 -20.46
CA VAL A 728 38.40 -2.87 -20.80
C VAL A 728 38.28 -4.12 -21.65
N ILE A 729 39.16 -4.35 -22.62
CA ILE A 729 39.13 -5.57 -23.45
C ILE A 729 39.42 -6.79 -22.57
N ASP A 730 40.42 -6.70 -21.70
CA ASP A 730 40.81 -7.77 -20.78
C ASP A 730 39.66 -8.12 -19.83
N ALA A 731 39.02 -7.12 -19.22
CA ALA A 731 37.84 -7.32 -18.37
C ALA A 731 36.67 -8.01 -19.10
N VAL A 732 36.44 -7.69 -20.38
CA VAL A 732 35.41 -8.36 -21.20
C VAL A 732 35.83 -9.80 -21.55
N MET A 733 37.12 -10.00 -21.82
CA MET A 733 37.70 -11.31 -22.14
C MET A 733 37.69 -12.27 -20.95
N ASP A 734 37.93 -11.78 -19.74
CA ASP A 734 37.88 -12.59 -18.52
C ASP A 734 36.49 -13.23 -18.34
N ILE A 735 35.43 -12.47 -18.59
CA ILE A 735 34.06 -13.04 -18.61
C ILE A 735 33.85 -13.94 -19.82
N ALA A 736 34.36 -13.57 -21.01
CA ALA A 736 34.18 -14.34 -22.25
C ALA A 736 34.79 -15.75 -22.18
N ASP A 737 35.97 -15.87 -21.58
CA ASP A 737 36.70 -17.13 -21.41
C ASP A 737 36.34 -17.84 -20.10
N GLY A 738 35.51 -17.22 -19.27
CA GLY A 738 35.05 -17.78 -18.01
C GLY A 738 36.13 -17.84 -16.95
N VAL A 739 37.09 -16.90 -16.99
CA VAL A 739 38.05 -16.65 -15.91
C VAL A 739 37.30 -16.07 -14.71
N SER A 740 36.51 -15.01 -14.93
CA SER A 740 35.58 -14.45 -13.94
C SER A 740 34.35 -15.33 -13.81
N LYS A 741 34.18 -16.01 -12.66
CA LYS A 741 33.07 -16.95 -12.41
C LYS A 741 32.21 -16.53 -11.24
N SER A 742 32.78 -15.87 -10.25
CA SER A 742 32.03 -15.38 -9.10
C SER A 742 31.30 -14.07 -9.43
N PRO A 743 30.18 -13.78 -8.75
CA PRO A 743 29.48 -12.51 -8.92
C PRO A 743 30.36 -11.29 -8.59
N GLU A 744 31.32 -11.43 -7.67
CA GLU A 744 32.30 -10.38 -7.36
C GLU A 744 33.21 -10.06 -8.54
N GLU A 745 33.87 -11.07 -9.12
CA GLU A 745 34.75 -10.90 -10.28
C GLU A 745 34.00 -10.31 -11.48
N ILE A 746 32.74 -10.73 -11.70
CA ILE A 746 31.90 -10.20 -12.77
C ILE A 746 31.58 -8.71 -12.54
N LYS A 747 31.27 -8.35 -11.29
CA LYS A 747 31.01 -6.95 -10.90
C LYS A 747 32.26 -6.09 -11.06
N GLU A 748 33.43 -6.61 -10.72
CA GLU A 748 34.72 -5.94 -10.93
C GLU A 748 34.95 -5.63 -12.42
N SER A 749 34.78 -6.63 -13.30
CA SER A 749 34.86 -6.42 -14.75
C SER A 749 33.84 -5.38 -15.25
N VAL A 750 32.63 -5.37 -14.69
CA VAL A 750 31.60 -4.35 -14.98
C VAL A 750 32.04 -2.95 -14.54
N ASP A 751 32.61 -2.82 -13.35
CA ASP A 751 33.00 -1.54 -12.78
C ASP A 751 34.18 -0.93 -13.54
N ILE A 752 35.14 -1.74 -14.02
CA ILE A 752 36.21 -1.29 -14.94
C ILE A 752 35.59 -0.65 -16.20
N VAL A 753 34.61 -1.31 -16.82
CA VAL A 753 33.96 -0.77 -18.04
C VAL A 753 33.14 0.48 -17.74
N LYS A 754 32.43 0.53 -16.60
CA LYS A 754 31.68 1.72 -16.17
C LYS A 754 32.61 2.91 -15.89
N GLN A 755 33.76 2.67 -15.27
CA GLN A 755 34.76 3.69 -14.99
C GLN A 755 35.30 4.27 -16.30
N TYR A 756 35.76 3.42 -17.21
CA TYR A 756 36.22 3.83 -18.54
C TYR A 756 35.18 4.68 -19.27
N LEU A 757 33.93 4.21 -19.29
CA LEU A 757 32.84 4.95 -19.89
C LEU A 757 32.62 6.31 -19.21
N SER A 758 32.67 6.38 -17.89
CA SER A 758 32.44 7.61 -17.13
C SER A 758 33.50 8.68 -17.36
N GLU A 759 34.77 8.28 -17.49
CA GLU A 759 35.90 9.19 -17.74
C GLU A 759 35.85 9.75 -19.17
N LYS A 760 35.39 8.95 -20.14
CA LYS A 760 35.32 9.35 -21.56
C LYS A 760 33.95 9.95 -21.96
N MET A 761 33.02 10.13 -21.01
CA MET A 761 31.61 10.54 -21.21
C MET A 761 31.25 12.05 -21.31
N PRO A 762 32.05 13.05 -20.89
CA PRO A 762 31.55 14.44 -20.76
C PRO A 762 31.05 15.09 -22.06
N GLU A 763 31.61 14.73 -23.22
CA GLU A 763 31.13 15.16 -24.52
C GLU A 763 31.21 13.98 -25.48
N ARG A 764 30.51 14.00 -26.63
CA ARG A 764 30.77 13.05 -27.73
C ARG A 764 32.21 13.28 -28.19
N ASN A 765 33.18 12.72 -27.47
CA ASN A 765 34.57 12.82 -27.81
C ASN A 765 34.68 12.11 -29.16
N ARG A 766 34.86 12.87 -30.25
CA ARG A 766 34.93 12.30 -31.61
C ARG A 766 36.03 11.22 -31.72
N SER A 767 36.96 11.19 -30.76
CA SER A 767 37.99 10.17 -30.61
C SER A 767 37.46 8.81 -30.13
N LEU A 768 36.43 8.76 -29.27
CA LEU A 768 35.78 7.53 -28.86
C LEU A 768 34.78 7.15 -29.96
N SER A 769 35.12 6.15 -30.78
CA SER A 769 34.22 5.73 -31.86
C SER A 769 32.88 5.29 -31.27
N ASN A 770 31.78 5.67 -31.93
CA ASN A 770 30.43 5.20 -31.56
C ASN A 770 30.36 3.67 -31.43
N GLU A 771 31.23 2.96 -32.16
CA GLU A 771 31.38 1.52 -32.09
C GLU A 771 31.95 1.04 -30.75
N ARG A 772 33.05 1.63 -30.23
CA ARG A 772 33.61 1.27 -28.91
C ARG A 772 32.61 1.49 -27.79
N TRP A 773 31.98 2.67 -27.80
CA TRP A 773 30.96 3.01 -26.81
C TRP A 773 29.78 2.03 -26.88
N GLY A 774 29.33 1.68 -28.08
CA GLY A 774 28.30 0.66 -28.29
C GLY A 774 28.68 -0.72 -27.76
N GLN A 775 29.93 -1.15 -27.96
CA GLN A 775 30.41 -2.44 -27.44
C GLN A 775 30.46 -2.46 -25.91
N CYS A 776 30.96 -1.40 -25.26
CA CYS A 776 30.95 -1.30 -23.80
C CYS A 776 29.53 -1.35 -23.24
N MET A 777 28.58 -0.61 -23.83
CA MET A 777 27.19 -0.64 -23.39
C MET A 777 26.52 -2.00 -23.63
N MET A 778 26.84 -2.67 -24.73
CA MET A 778 26.38 -4.05 -24.98
C MET A 778 26.93 -5.02 -23.93
N PHE A 779 28.20 -4.89 -23.55
CA PHE A 779 28.79 -5.71 -22.48
C PHE A 779 28.05 -5.50 -21.16
N LEU A 780 27.92 -4.24 -20.72
CA LEU A 780 27.21 -3.89 -19.49
C LEU A 780 25.77 -4.44 -19.48
N LYS A 781 25.08 -4.37 -20.63
CA LYS A 781 23.74 -4.92 -20.78
C LYS A 781 23.69 -6.44 -20.57
N GLU A 782 24.72 -7.17 -20.99
CA GLU A 782 24.75 -8.63 -20.88
C GLU A 782 25.16 -9.11 -19.48
N THR A 783 26.00 -8.34 -18.77
CA THR A 783 26.62 -8.76 -17.50
C THR A 783 25.94 -8.15 -16.26
N MET A 784 25.36 -6.96 -16.35
CA MET A 784 24.69 -6.30 -15.23
C MET A 784 23.29 -6.87 -14.96
N PRO A 785 22.78 -6.72 -13.72
CA PRO A 785 21.35 -6.75 -13.45
C PRO A 785 20.64 -5.68 -14.27
N ARG A 786 19.40 -5.97 -14.69
CA ARG A 786 18.62 -5.06 -15.53
C ARG A 786 18.39 -3.71 -14.87
N SER A 787 17.98 -3.70 -13.60
CA SER A 787 17.76 -2.47 -12.81
C SER A 787 18.98 -1.57 -12.82
N ASP A 788 20.15 -2.17 -12.62
CA ASP A 788 21.41 -1.45 -12.47
C ASP A 788 21.87 -0.89 -13.82
N PHE A 789 21.59 -1.59 -14.93
CA PHE A 789 21.84 -1.09 -16.28
C PHE A 789 20.90 0.05 -16.66
N GLU A 790 19.63 -0.01 -16.27
CA GLU A 790 18.65 1.06 -16.48
C GLU A 790 19.03 2.32 -15.67
N GLU A 791 19.40 2.15 -14.40
CA GLU A 791 19.92 3.22 -13.55
C GLU A 791 21.21 3.82 -14.12
N TYR A 792 22.11 2.98 -14.63
CA TYR A 792 23.32 3.46 -15.30
C TYR A 792 22.97 4.30 -16.53
N CYS A 793 22.07 3.85 -17.41
CA CYS A 793 21.60 4.64 -18.57
C CYS A 793 21.01 5.99 -18.14
N ARG A 794 20.19 6.01 -17.07
CA ARG A 794 19.65 7.25 -16.49
C ARG A 794 20.76 8.17 -16.01
N SER A 795 21.75 7.64 -15.28
CA SER A 795 22.90 8.41 -14.80
C SER A 795 23.68 9.07 -15.94
N ILE A 796 23.81 8.38 -17.10
CA ILE A 796 24.44 8.95 -18.29
C ILE A 796 23.59 10.08 -18.86
N ASN A 797 22.26 9.90 -18.93
CA ASN A 797 21.35 10.93 -19.45
C ASN A 797 21.32 12.18 -18.55
N ILE A 798 21.43 12.01 -17.23
CA ILE A 798 21.61 13.11 -16.25
C ILE A 798 22.91 13.85 -16.55
N LYS A 799 24.05 13.16 -16.62
CA LYS A 799 25.36 13.76 -16.91
C LYS A 799 25.39 14.50 -18.25
N ARG A 800 24.60 14.04 -19.23
CA ARG A 800 24.47 14.66 -20.56
C ARG A 800 23.45 15.80 -20.63
N GLY A 801 22.70 16.07 -19.55
CA GLY A 801 21.64 17.10 -19.53
C GLY A 801 20.47 16.79 -20.47
N VAL A 802 20.20 15.50 -20.73
CA VAL A 802 19.14 15.03 -21.63
C VAL A 802 18.15 14.08 -20.98
N GLU A 803 18.17 13.91 -19.65
CA GLU A 803 17.24 13.02 -18.92
C GLU A 803 15.78 13.24 -19.35
N ASN A 804 15.35 14.50 -19.49
CA ASN A 804 13.98 14.85 -19.88
C ASN A 804 13.80 15.08 -21.41
N LYS A 805 14.78 14.72 -22.23
CA LYS A 805 14.80 14.97 -23.69
C LYS A 805 14.91 13.65 -24.46
N ILE A 806 13.91 12.78 -24.36
CA ILE A 806 13.88 11.44 -24.98
C ILE A 806 14.10 11.48 -26.49
N SER A 807 13.61 12.52 -27.17
CA SER A 807 13.81 12.73 -28.61
C SER A 807 15.24 13.15 -29.00
N SER A 808 16.09 13.44 -28.03
CA SER A 808 17.48 13.83 -28.28
C SER A 808 18.28 12.65 -28.83
N SER A 809 19.03 12.87 -29.90
CA SER A 809 20.01 11.88 -30.42
C SER A 809 21.15 11.57 -29.43
N LYS A 810 21.23 12.30 -28.30
CA LYS A 810 22.15 12.06 -27.19
C LYS A 810 21.54 11.23 -26.06
N TYR A 811 20.21 11.09 -26.04
CA TYR A 811 19.49 10.27 -25.07
C TYR A 811 19.83 8.81 -25.32
N ILE A 812 20.13 8.09 -24.24
CA ILE A 812 20.41 6.67 -24.28
C ILE A 812 19.25 5.98 -23.60
N SER A 813 18.51 5.21 -24.38
CA SER A 813 17.48 4.35 -23.83
C SER A 813 18.04 2.92 -23.69
N PRO A 814 17.76 2.21 -22.58
CA PRO A 814 18.13 0.80 -22.42
C PRO A 814 17.67 -0.08 -23.59
N GLU A 815 16.55 0.26 -24.22
CA GLU A 815 15.94 -0.42 -25.36
C GLU A 815 16.84 -0.40 -26.62
N MET A 816 17.72 0.60 -26.75
CA MET A 816 18.69 0.66 -27.85
C MET A 816 19.63 -0.55 -27.89
N PHE A 817 19.82 -1.23 -26.75
CA PHE A 817 20.71 -2.39 -26.60
C PHE A 817 19.96 -3.74 -26.55
N GLY A 818 18.71 -3.75 -27.04
CA GLY A 818 17.95 -4.99 -27.23
C GLY A 818 17.25 -5.51 -25.98
N TYR A 819 16.98 -4.63 -25.01
CA TYR A 819 15.91 -4.89 -24.03
C TYR A 819 14.56 -4.63 -24.69
N LYS A 820 14.05 -5.63 -25.42
CA LYS A 820 12.63 -6.03 -25.43
C LYS A 820 12.42 -7.21 -26.39
N LYS A 821 11.98 -8.34 -25.82
CA LYS A 821 11.07 -9.25 -26.51
C LYS A 821 9.68 -8.61 -26.42
N GLU A 822 9.46 -7.55 -27.18
CA GLU A 822 8.14 -6.94 -27.20
C GLU A 822 7.26 -7.64 -28.24
N PRO A 823 6.08 -8.12 -27.82
CA PRO A 823 5.05 -8.47 -28.77
C PRO A 823 4.77 -7.27 -29.67
N VAL A 824 4.55 -7.51 -30.97
CA VAL A 824 4.30 -6.48 -32.00
C VAL A 824 3.18 -5.52 -31.56
N ARG A 825 2.21 -6.00 -30.79
CA ARG A 825 1.12 -5.18 -30.20
C ARG A 825 1.63 -4.02 -29.33
N CYS A 826 2.70 -4.22 -28.56
CA CYS A 826 3.27 -3.19 -27.69
C CYS A 826 3.93 -2.09 -28.52
N ILE A 827 4.67 -2.46 -29.57
CA ILE A 827 5.31 -1.52 -30.49
C ILE A 827 4.25 -0.68 -31.24
N ILE A 828 3.15 -1.33 -31.65
CA ILE A 828 2.00 -0.66 -32.27
C ILE A 828 1.36 0.33 -31.30
N ALA A 829 1.12 -0.07 -30.04
CA ALA A 829 0.53 0.80 -29.03
C ALA A 829 1.41 2.02 -28.73
N GLU A 830 2.73 1.83 -28.58
CA GLU A 830 3.68 2.90 -28.32
C GLU A 830 3.79 3.88 -29.50
N THR A 831 3.84 3.35 -30.73
CA THR A 831 3.90 4.17 -31.95
C THR A 831 2.62 4.98 -32.14
N LYS A 832 1.45 4.36 -31.88
CA LYS A 832 0.14 5.03 -31.87
C LYS A 832 0.09 6.15 -30.82
N HIS A 833 0.57 5.89 -29.60
CA HIS A 833 0.62 6.89 -28.53
C HIS A 833 1.48 8.10 -28.91
N ARG A 834 2.67 7.88 -29.50
CA ARG A 834 3.50 9.00 -29.98
C ARG A 834 2.76 9.86 -31.00
N ILE A 835 2.06 9.25 -31.94
CA ILE A 835 1.30 9.99 -32.96
C ILE A 835 0.16 10.79 -32.33
N LEU A 836 -0.68 10.16 -31.51
CA LEU A 836 -1.82 10.81 -30.86
C LEU A 836 -1.41 11.93 -29.90
N SER A 837 -0.22 11.82 -29.28
CA SER A 837 0.36 12.87 -28.43
C SER A 837 1.09 13.99 -29.19
N GLN A 838 0.91 14.07 -30.52
CA GLN A 838 1.58 15.06 -31.40
C GLN A 838 3.12 14.98 -31.38
N ARG A 839 3.68 13.88 -30.90
CA ARG A 839 5.13 13.59 -30.89
C ARG A 839 5.56 12.66 -32.03
N GLY A 840 4.59 12.14 -32.78
CA GLY A 840 4.80 11.22 -33.88
C GLY A 840 5.35 11.91 -35.11
N THR A 841 6.17 11.18 -35.84
CA THR A 841 6.76 11.61 -37.11
C THR A 841 6.10 10.90 -38.29
N GLU A 842 6.33 11.36 -39.52
CA GLU A 842 5.94 10.62 -40.74
C GLU A 842 6.44 9.16 -40.71
N ARG A 843 7.60 8.93 -40.09
CA ARG A 843 8.18 7.61 -39.92
C ARG A 843 7.40 6.75 -38.93
N ASP A 844 6.78 7.33 -37.89
CA ASP A 844 5.92 6.60 -36.97
C ASP A 844 4.64 6.12 -37.69
N TYR A 845 4.01 6.99 -38.49
CA TYR A 845 2.88 6.61 -39.34
C TYR A 845 3.25 5.48 -40.32
N ALA A 846 4.37 5.61 -41.03
CA ALA A 846 4.87 4.58 -41.95
C ALA A 846 5.21 3.26 -41.22
N SER A 847 5.75 3.34 -40.00
CA SER A 847 6.10 2.20 -39.16
C SER A 847 4.86 1.44 -38.70
N LEU A 848 3.82 2.17 -38.32
CA LEU A 848 2.55 1.59 -37.90
C LEU A 848 1.87 0.83 -39.05
N ILE A 849 1.85 1.44 -40.26
CA ILE A 849 1.34 0.80 -41.48
C ILE A 849 2.18 -0.45 -41.82
N ALA A 850 3.51 -0.37 -41.75
CA ALA A 850 4.40 -1.49 -42.04
C ALA A 850 4.22 -2.68 -41.08
N LEU A 851 4.03 -2.41 -39.77
CA LEU A 851 3.77 -3.46 -38.78
C LEU A 851 2.42 -4.14 -39.04
N ARG A 852 1.39 -3.35 -39.35
CA ARG A 852 0.04 -3.87 -39.63
C ARG A 852 0.00 -4.68 -40.93
N ASN A 853 0.51 -4.15 -42.05
CA ASN A 853 0.60 -4.87 -43.34
C ASN A 853 1.24 -6.26 -43.23
N ARG A 854 2.12 -6.45 -42.24
CA ARG A 854 2.91 -7.66 -42.08
C ARG A 854 2.35 -8.66 -41.08
N TYR A 855 1.74 -8.17 -40.01
CA TYR A 855 1.35 -9.00 -38.86
C TYR A 855 -0.15 -9.03 -38.63
N ASP A 856 -0.92 -8.24 -39.38
CA ASP A 856 -2.37 -8.15 -39.29
C ASP A 856 -3.00 -8.79 -40.52
N ASN A 857 -3.22 -10.11 -40.47
CA ASN A 857 -4.04 -10.78 -41.46
C ASN A 857 -5.49 -10.69 -40.97
N VAL A 858 -6.31 -9.87 -41.64
CA VAL A 858 -7.79 -9.80 -41.43
C VAL A 858 -8.27 -9.02 -40.18
N GLY A 859 -7.49 -8.06 -39.66
CA GLY A 859 -7.94 -7.16 -38.58
C GLY A 859 -7.79 -7.74 -37.16
N PHE A 860 -7.15 -8.90 -37.03
CA PHE A 860 -6.78 -9.50 -35.75
C PHE A 860 -5.27 -9.63 -35.66
N LEU A 861 -4.66 -8.81 -34.80
CA LEU A 861 -3.26 -9.00 -34.40
C LEU A 861 -3.14 -10.27 -33.57
N ASP A 862 -2.46 -11.26 -34.14
CA ASP A 862 -2.05 -12.48 -33.46
C ASP A 862 -1.13 -12.11 -32.27
N GLY A 863 -1.65 -12.26 -31.05
CA GLY A 863 -1.17 -11.61 -29.82
C GLY A 863 0.25 -11.97 -29.38
N ASP A 864 0.82 -13.03 -29.94
CA ASP A 864 2.09 -13.63 -29.51
C ASP A 864 3.25 -13.39 -30.50
N ARG A 865 3.03 -12.66 -31.60
CA ARG A 865 4.11 -12.39 -32.57
C ARG A 865 5.09 -11.35 -32.04
N THR A 866 6.37 -11.70 -32.02
CA THR A 866 7.48 -10.83 -31.62
C THR A 866 8.40 -10.53 -32.80
N LEU A 867 9.12 -9.40 -32.77
CA LEU A 867 10.19 -9.09 -33.74
C LEU A 867 11.50 -9.82 -33.43
N GLU A 868 11.43 -11.07 -32.95
CA GLU A 868 12.57 -11.85 -32.43
C GLU A 868 13.64 -12.19 -33.47
N ASN A 869 13.26 -12.31 -34.75
CA ASN A 869 14.19 -12.64 -35.82
C ASN A 869 14.76 -11.36 -36.47
N ASP A 870 16.08 -11.24 -36.53
CA ASP A 870 16.79 -10.16 -37.25
C ASP A 870 16.27 -9.97 -38.68
N ASN A 871 15.84 -11.05 -39.35
CA ASN A 871 15.26 -10.97 -40.68
C ASN A 871 13.87 -10.31 -40.67
N ASN A 872 13.05 -10.57 -39.65
CA ASN A 872 11.76 -9.92 -39.46
C ASN A 872 11.94 -8.43 -39.14
N ARG A 873 12.91 -8.08 -38.29
CA ARG A 873 13.26 -6.69 -38.00
C ARG A 873 13.77 -5.94 -39.24
N LYS A 874 14.73 -6.52 -39.97
CA LYS A 874 15.27 -5.95 -41.21
C LYS A 874 14.18 -5.77 -42.27
N SER A 875 13.30 -6.74 -42.41
CA SER A 875 12.25 -6.70 -43.41
C SER A 875 11.12 -5.73 -43.02
N TYR A 876 10.80 -5.60 -41.73
CA TYR A 876 9.95 -4.51 -41.20
C TYR A 876 10.55 -3.14 -41.51
N VAL A 877 11.83 -2.92 -41.20
CA VAL A 877 12.50 -1.62 -41.48
C VAL A 877 12.50 -1.29 -42.97
N ARG A 878 12.71 -2.28 -43.86
CA ARG A 878 12.62 -2.07 -45.31
C ARG A 878 11.21 -1.68 -45.74
N GLU A 879 10.19 -2.27 -45.13
CA GLU A 879 8.79 -1.98 -45.44
C GLU A 879 8.39 -0.56 -44.98
N THR A 880 8.79 -0.17 -43.76
CA THR A 880 8.65 1.21 -43.28
C THR A 880 9.30 2.20 -44.24
N GLU A 881 10.53 1.92 -44.69
CA GLU A 881 11.25 2.78 -45.64
C GLU A 881 10.59 2.83 -47.02
N ARG A 882 9.98 1.72 -47.47
CA ARG A 882 9.23 1.65 -48.73
C ARG A 882 7.99 2.54 -48.68
N ILE A 883 7.21 2.45 -47.60
CA ILE A 883 6.01 3.28 -47.37
C ILE A 883 6.41 4.75 -47.25
N LEU A 884 7.42 5.07 -46.43
CA LEU A 884 7.88 6.44 -46.21
C LEU A 884 8.32 7.13 -47.52
N LYS A 885 8.84 6.37 -48.48
CA LYS A 885 9.31 6.89 -49.78
C LYS A 885 8.22 6.94 -50.86
N SER A 886 7.09 6.28 -50.65
CA SER A 886 5.99 6.21 -51.62
C SER A 886 5.37 7.58 -51.87
N ASP A 887 5.04 7.88 -53.14
CA ASP A 887 4.44 9.16 -53.50
C ASP A 887 3.01 9.27 -52.96
N GLU A 888 2.29 8.15 -52.86
CA GLU A 888 0.99 8.09 -52.20
C GLU A 888 1.08 8.43 -50.71
N PHE A 889 2.09 7.91 -49.99
CA PHE A 889 2.26 8.21 -48.56
C PHE A 889 2.65 9.68 -48.33
N LYS A 890 3.53 10.23 -49.17
CA LYS A 890 3.85 11.67 -49.12
C LYS A 890 2.64 12.54 -49.41
N ARG A 891 1.80 12.15 -50.36
CA ARG A 891 0.52 12.81 -50.64
C ARG A 891 -0.42 12.70 -49.45
N PHE A 892 -0.50 11.55 -48.80
CA PHE A 892 -1.29 11.37 -47.58
C PHE A 892 -0.84 12.29 -46.44
N MET A 893 0.47 12.36 -46.17
CA MET A 893 1.03 13.28 -45.15
C MET A 893 0.87 14.77 -45.52
N LYS A 894 0.59 15.10 -46.78
CA LYS A 894 0.44 16.49 -47.25
C LYS A 894 -1.01 16.92 -47.43
N GLU A 895 -1.86 16.07 -48.02
CA GLU A 895 -3.22 16.38 -48.48
C GLU A 895 -4.28 16.11 -47.41
N ILE A 896 -4.05 15.16 -46.50
CA ILE A 896 -5.00 14.83 -45.43
C ILE A 896 -4.61 15.61 -44.16
N PRO A 897 -5.47 16.42 -43.54
CA PRO A 897 -5.16 17.13 -42.29
C PRO A 897 -4.70 16.20 -41.16
N GLU A 898 -3.82 16.67 -40.27
CA GLU A 898 -3.31 15.88 -39.13
C GLU A 898 -4.44 15.34 -38.25
N GLU A 899 -5.48 16.14 -37.99
CA GLU A 899 -6.68 15.73 -37.26
C GLU A 899 -7.38 14.53 -37.92
N GLN A 900 -7.49 14.53 -39.26
CA GLN A 900 -8.08 13.41 -39.99
C GLN A 900 -7.15 12.19 -39.97
N ARG A 901 -5.83 12.36 -40.05
CA ARG A 901 -4.88 11.25 -39.91
C ARG A 901 -4.89 10.63 -38.53
N GLN A 902 -5.04 11.45 -37.49
CA GLN A 902 -5.19 11.01 -36.11
C GLN A 902 -6.55 10.34 -35.89
N ALA A 903 -7.62 10.80 -36.53
CA ALA A 903 -8.92 10.12 -36.49
C ALA A 903 -8.86 8.70 -37.07
N LEU A 904 -7.97 8.41 -38.03
CA LEU A 904 -7.74 7.04 -38.52
C LEU A 904 -7.09 6.11 -37.48
N LEU A 905 -6.63 6.67 -36.37
CA LEU A 905 -6.11 5.95 -35.21
C LEU A 905 -7.16 5.80 -34.11
N GLU A 906 -8.28 6.50 -34.14
CA GLU A 906 -9.35 6.38 -33.14
C GLU A 906 -10.11 5.06 -33.39
N GLY A 907 -9.87 4.05 -32.55
CA GLY A 907 -10.38 2.68 -32.74
C GLY A 907 -9.31 1.69 -33.27
N THR A 908 -9.70 0.81 -34.20
CA THR A 908 -8.78 -0.08 -34.95
C THR A 908 -8.05 0.75 -36.02
N CYS A 909 -6.72 0.56 -36.17
CA CYS A 909 -5.91 1.33 -37.13
C CYS A 909 -6.18 0.98 -38.62
N ASP A 910 -7.35 0.41 -38.93
CA ASP A 910 -7.71 -0.10 -40.26
C ASP A 910 -7.85 1.03 -41.28
N GLY A 911 -8.19 2.23 -40.82
CA GLY A 911 -8.20 3.44 -41.64
C GLY A 911 -6.82 3.78 -42.22
N LEU A 912 -5.74 3.52 -41.47
CA LEU A 912 -4.37 3.73 -41.94
C LEU A 912 -3.91 2.69 -42.95
N LEU A 913 -4.43 1.47 -42.89
CA LEU A 913 -4.13 0.45 -43.90
C LEU A 913 -4.71 0.82 -45.27
N ASN A 914 -5.82 1.56 -45.27
CA ASN A 914 -6.56 1.96 -46.47
C ASN A 914 -6.36 3.46 -46.84
N TYR A 915 -5.29 4.09 -46.35
CA TYR A 915 -5.06 5.52 -46.50
C TYR A 915 -5.06 5.99 -47.98
N GLN A 916 -4.73 5.11 -48.91
CA GLN A 916 -4.73 5.40 -50.34
C GLN A 916 -6.14 5.71 -50.87
N ASN A 917 -7.19 5.15 -50.27
CA ASN A 917 -8.59 5.39 -50.67
C ASN A 917 -9.06 6.80 -50.30
N MET A 918 -8.36 7.49 -49.40
CA MET A 918 -8.65 8.87 -49.02
C MET A 918 -8.02 9.89 -49.96
N LEU A 919 -7.08 9.46 -50.81
CA LEU A 919 -6.43 10.34 -51.77
C LEU A 919 -7.34 10.54 -52.98
N GLN A 920 -7.57 11.80 -53.34
CA GLN A 920 -8.27 12.13 -54.58
C GLN A 920 -7.53 11.49 -55.77
N PRO A 921 -8.26 10.89 -56.74
CA PRO A 921 -7.65 10.37 -57.96
C PRO A 921 -6.82 11.48 -58.60
N ILE A 922 -5.62 11.15 -59.05
CA ILE A 922 -4.86 12.08 -59.89
C ILE A 922 -5.68 12.22 -61.17
N SER A 923 -6.47 13.28 -61.26
CA SER A 923 -7.08 13.71 -62.51
C SER A 923 -5.93 13.86 -63.48
N ARG A 924 -5.71 12.84 -64.31
CA ARG A 924 -4.87 12.94 -65.50
C ARG A 924 -5.60 13.94 -66.38
N THR A 925 -5.36 15.23 -66.14
CA THR A 925 -5.56 16.25 -67.13
C THR A 925 -4.75 15.79 -68.32
N ASN A 926 -5.45 15.19 -69.29
CA ASN A 926 -4.97 14.98 -70.63
C ASN A 926 -4.66 16.36 -71.21
N THR A 927 -3.51 16.91 -70.84
CA THR A 927 -2.90 18.00 -71.57
C THR A 927 -2.27 17.38 -72.81
N MET A 928 -3.11 16.88 -73.73
CA MET A 928 -2.78 16.87 -75.15
C MET A 928 -2.79 18.34 -75.61
N GLN A 929 -1.75 19.10 -75.22
CA GLN A 929 -1.38 20.29 -75.97
C GLN A 929 -0.21 19.92 -76.85
N GLN A 930 -0.54 19.77 -78.14
CA GLN A 930 0.38 19.98 -79.23
C GLN A 930 1.23 21.22 -78.95
N SER A 931 2.53 21.05 -78.80
CA SER A 931 3.48 22.14 -78.96
C SER A 931 4.71 21.63 -79.71
N GLN A 932 4.97 22.33 -80.80
CA GLN A 932 6.01 22.13 -81.79
C GLN A 932 7.43 22.20 -81.18
N PRO A 933 8.45 21.66 -81.89
CA PRO A 933 9.83 21.74 -81.44
C PRO A 933 10.40 23.15 -81.71
N GLN A 934 10.74 23.90 -80.66
CA GLN A 934 11.64 25.05 -80.80
C GLN A 934 12.68 25.14 -79.68
N ASN A 935 13.93 25.05 -80.14
CA ASN A 935 15.15 25.71 -79.70
C ASN A 935 15.61 25.62 -78.23
N ARG A 936 16.70 24.86 -78.09
CA ARG A 936 17.79 25.09 -77.13
C ARG A 936 18.21 26.57 -77.14
N GLN A 937 18.06 27.25 -76.00
CA GLN A 937 18.97 28.33 -75.62
C GLN A 937 19.48 28.12 -74.19
N SER A 938 20.79 28.01 -74.13
CA SER A 938 21.68 27.96 -72.98
C SER A 938 21.70 29.26 -72.18
N ARG A 939 21.75 29.16 -70.84
CA ARG A 939 22.59 29.92 -69.86
C ARG A 939 21.99 29.83 -68.44
N PRO A 940 22.67 30.26 -67.36
CA PRO A 940 24.12 30.32 -67.12
C PRO A 940 24.53 29.75 -65.75
N SER A 941 25.79 29.37 -65.63
CA SER A 941 26.51 29.15 -64.38
C SER A 941 26.76 30.47 -63.63
N ALA A 942 26.64 30.43 -62.29
CA ALA A 942 27.02 31.50 -61.36
C ALA A 942 27.59 30.86 -60.06
N PRO A 943 28.33 31.59 -59.21
CA PRO A 943 29.79 31.51 -59.20
C PRO A 943 30.38 31.04 -57.85
N ARG A 944 31.65 30.61 -57.90
CA ARG A 944 32.55 30.48 -56.74
C ARG A 944 32.87 31.87 -56.19
N ILE A 945 32.84 32.03 -54.87
CA ILE A 945 33.65 33.00 -54.15
C ILE A 945 34.31 32.28 -52.97
N SER A 946 35.63 32.41 -52.92
CA SER A 946 36.50 32.12 -51.79
C SER A 946 37.03 33.44 -51.24
N SER A 947 36.87 33.62 -49.94
CA SER A 947 37.76 34.38 -49.05
C SER A 947 37.55 33.84 -47.65
#